data_AF-A0AAN6QVR1-F1
#
_entry.id   AF-A0AAN6QVR1-F1
#
_cell.length_a   1.000
_cell.length_b   1.000
_cell.length_c   1.000
_cell.angle_alpha   90.00
_cell.angle_beta   90.00
_cell.angle_gamma   90.00
#
_symmetry.space_group_name_H-M   'P 1'
#
loop_
_entity.id
_entity.type
_entity.pdbx_description
1 polymer ?
#
loop_
_entity_poly.entity_id
_entity_poly.type
_entity_poly.pdbx_seq_one_letter_code
_entity_poly.pdbx_strand_id
1 'polypeptide(L)'
;MASKRVEQIAAHLNFPKGMLAGQVAIVTGSGQGIGAETARLFANEGAKVVISDIDAAKAKKVADDINASGGQAVAIPGDMLDDKYLTELVKKTAEFGNGKINIIVNNAGYTWDGVIHKTTDKQWDTIIALHNTQPFKLVRAASPYFRVKDGAPRSIVNISSTSGLHGNAGQANYALAKAGVTGLTKTIAKEWGPAFGVRANTVAFGFIMTRLTAAKEEGAFVTTPDGEKVALGIPQAQKAAREDGDAAFKDIPLGRPGTATEAASAILAVVSPLFSLVRRRAFHVCVNTISTAITPRTTVNTMEELPTTLIDLLSNAIVLRQTAPYIPIASLLALSATCRTFRDIITTQKDVWRYLDLTETAQIDTSPIDVGGVTWRTERMDESLTEDDFYAGPLRGICSHLHQRSILSFVQTLVLDGLSVPADLVREIVTEDRYNVRVLSIREAKHLNVSILQQVLRYIVRPTRAAGTPKLKALYFFGPKDAARYMIGQQQRLEGSQALGVMASEGAQIGAEWNQRSSDTLSTSLGDEETKWYNATGRALRKPQSDWPDTLVACLGLICFDAVLCRGPRHDITKVQSREFLQPTLATVALGPAGCEICHTCPEGPTVFGCSTASASPLLGPVPTHASNVRAAQYPHRRCKDGSMPKLILRCEDCLRGRWCERCNRWWCENCYEEPVSRAHLRTELQQIEAREDMQRNGWNGTAPGQPVKVYSKLCVEHCLVSEMMSGAGSNGMWG
;
A
#
# COMPACT_ATOMS: atom_id res chain seq x y z
N MET A 1 -48.49 2.71 -28.28
CA MET A 1 -48.11 2.93 -26.86
C MET A 1 -46.82 2.21 -26.45
N ALA A 2 -46.53 0.98 -26.92
CA ALA A 2 -45.28 0.27 -26.61
C ALA A 2 -44.00 1.01 -27.05
N SER A 3 -43.96 1.59 -28.27
CA SER A 3 -42.80 2.35 -28.78
C SER A 3 -42.39 3.53 -27.88
N LYS A 4 -43.37 4.33 -27.43
CA LYS A 4 -43.11 5.47 -26.52
C LYS A 4 -42.56 5.02 -25.15
N ARG A 5 -42.93 3.82 -24.70
CA ARG A 5 -42.48 3.26 -23.41
C ARG A 5 -41.05 2.72 -23.51
N VAL A 6 -40.70 2.10 -24.64
CA VAL A 6 -39.33 1.69 -24.96
C VAL A 6 -38.41 2.91 -25.10
N GLU A 7 -38.87 3.98 -25.77
CA GLU A 7 -38.14 5.25 -25.86
C GLU A 7 -37.94 5.92 -24.50
N GLN A 8 -38.96 5.91 -23.62
CA GLN A 8 -38.83 6.39 -22.24
C GLN A 8 -37.81 5.58 -21.43
N ILE A 9 -37.84 4.25 -21.51
CA ILE A 9 -36.88 3.38 -20.80
C ILE A 9 -35.46 3.58 -21.35
N ALA A 10 -35.31 3.67 -22.68
CA ALA A 10 -34.02 3.92 -23.32
C ALA A 10 -33.44 5.29 -22.91
N ALA A 11 -34.27 6.32 -22.72
CA ALA A 11 -33.83 7.63 -22.25
C ALA A 11 -33.28 7.62 -20.81
N HIS A 12 -33.62 6.61 -20.00
CA HIS A 12 -33.09 6.43 -18.64
C HIS A 12 -31.81 5.58 -18.56
N LEU A 13 -31.39 4.95 -19.66
CA LEU A 13 -30.15 4.17 -19.71
C LEU A 13 -28.96 5.09 -20.01
N ASN A 14 -27.86 4.92 -19.27
CA ASN A 14 -26.61 5.67 -19.52
C ASN A 14 -25.98 5.33 -20.89
N PHE A 15 -26.24 4.13 -21.42
CA PHE A 15 -25.71 3.64 -22.69
C PHE A 15 -26.81 2.91 -23.49
N PRO A 16 -27.80 3.62 -24.05
CA PRO A 16 -28.97 3.01 -24.69
C PRO A 16 -28.65 2.21 -25.96
N LYS A 17 -27.45 2.37 -26.51
CA LYS A 17 -26.93 1.64 -27.68
C LYS A 17 -25.84 0.62 -27.33
N GLY A 18 -25.60 0.37 -26.02
CA GLY A 18 -24.49 -0.42 -25.51
C GLY A 18 -23.24 0.42 -25.19
N MET A 19 -22.41 -0.07 -24.27
CA MET A 19 -21.23 0.64 -23.76
C MET A 19 -20.12 0.86 -24.79
N LEU A 20 -20.10 0.04 -25.85
CA LEU A 20 -19.09 0.05 -26.90
C LEU A 20 -19.67 0.47 -28.26
N ALA A 21 -20.87 1.08 -28.26
CA ALA A 21 -21.55 1.52 -29.47
C ALA A 21 -20.63 2.31 -30.42
N GLY A 22 -20.49 1.82 -31.65
CA GLY A 22 -19.71 2.48 -32.70
C GLY A 22 -18.19 2.34 -32.55
N GLN A 23 -17.70 1.54 -31.60
CA GLN A 23 -16.29 1.20 -31.47
C GLN A 23 -15.94 -0.04 -32.30
N VAL A 24 -14.67 -0.14 -32.73
CA VAL A 24 -14.15 -1.26 -33.52
C VAL A 24 -13.11 -2.01 -32.70
N ALA A 25 -13.29 -3.32 -32.53
CA ALA A 25 -12.48 -4.15 -31.64
C ALA A 25 -11.80 -5.31 -32.38
N ILE A 26 -10.50 -5.49 -32.17
CA ILE A 26 -9.76 -6.70 -32.52
C ILE A 26 -9.72 -7.60 -31.30
N VAL A 27 -10.20 -8.85 -31.42
CA VAL A 27 -10.02 -9.87 -30.38
C VAL A 27 -9.24 -11.03 -30.96
N THR A 28 -8.02 -11.26 -30.46
CA THR A 28 -7.16 -12.36 -30.92
C THR A 28 -7.45 -13.65 -30.16
N GLY A 29 -7.33 -14.81 -30.82
CA GLY A 29 -7.70 -16.11 -30.25
C GLY A 29 -9.20 -16.20 -29.92
N SER A 30 -10.05 -15.65 -30.79
CA SER A 30 -11.48 -15.45 -30.56
C SER A 30 -12.39 -16.46 -31.25
N GLY A 31 -11.85 -17.55 -31.80
CA GLY A 31 -12.66 -18.66 -32.34
C GLY A 31 -13.32 -19.51 -31.25
N GLN A 32 -12.88 -19.40 -29.98
CA GLN A 32 -13.38 -20.20 -28.86
C GLN A 32 -12.99 -19.58 -27.49
N GLY A 33 -13.54 -20.15 -26.39
CA GLY A 33 -13.15 -19.81 -25.01
C GLY A 33 -13.37 -18.33 -24.66
N ILE A 34 -12.47 -17.77 -23.85
CA ILE A 34 -12.54 -16.37 -23.37
C ILE A 34 -12.62 -15.38 -24.53
N GLY A 35 -11.88 -15.61 -25.62
CA GLY A 35 -11.87 -14.72 -26.78
C GLY A 35 -13.21 -14.69 -27.51
N ALA A 36 -13.85 -15.86 -27.72
CA ALA A 36 -15.18 -15.92 -28.34
C ALA A 36 -16.24 -15.25 -27.47
N GLU A 37 -16.23 -15.51 -26.16
CA GLU A 37 -17.16 -14.86 -25.23
C GLU A 37 -16.96 -13.35 -25.16
N THR A 38 -15.70 -12.88 -25.20
CA THR A 38 -15.37 -11.45 -25.29
C THR A 38 -15.93 -10.84 -26.56
N ALA A 39 -15.78 -11.52 -27.70
CA ALA A 39 -16.28 -11.03 -28.97
C ALA A 39 -17.81 -10.94 -29.02
N ARG A 40 -18.52 -11.97 -28.53
CA ARG A 40 -19.98 -11.97 -28.41
C ARG A 40 -20.46 -10.83 -27.51
N LEU A 41 -19.83 -10.69 -26.35
CA LEU A 41 -20.18 -9.66 -25.38
C LEU A 41 -19.92 -8.24 -25.92
N PHE A 42 -18.80 -8.02 -26.62
CA PHE A 42 -18.51 -6.71 -27.24
C PHE A 42 -19.51 -6.36 -28.33
N ALA A 43 -19.91 -7.34 -29.15
CA ALA A 43 -20.92 -7.13 -30.17
C ALA A 43 -22.29 -6.82 -29.56
N ASN A 44 -22.67 -7.49 -28.48
CA ASN A 44 -23.89 -7.19 -27.71
C ASN A 44 -23.88 -5.76 -27.13
N GLU A 45 -22.69 -5.24 -26.80
CA GLU A 45 -22.49 -3.86 -26.33
C GLU A 45 -22.31 -2.84 -27.47
N GLY A 46 -22.60 -3.24 -28.71
CA GLY A 46 -22.67 -2.35 -29.88
C GLY A 46 -21.34 -2.12 -30.62
N ALA A 47 -20.29 -2.90 -30.31
CA ALA A 47 -19.03 -2.84 -31.04
C ALA A 47 -19.09 -3.61 -32.37
N LYS A 48 -18.31 -3.15 -33.35
CA LYS A 48 -17.92 -3.96 -34.52
C LYS A 48 -16.71 -4.81 -34.13
N VAL A 49 -16.80 -6.14 -34.27
CA VAL A 49 -15.78 -7.05 -33.72
C VAL A 49 -15.08 -7.84 -34.83
N VAL A 50 -13.75 -7.81 -34.82
CA VAL A 50 -12.91 -8.66 -35.67
C VAL A 50 -12.55 -9.93 -34.91
N ILE A 51 -12.92 -11.07 -35.48
CA ILE A 51 -12.61 -12.40 -34.98
C ILE A 51 -11.31 -12.88 -35.62
N SER A 52 -10.22 -12.82 -34.86
CA SER A 52 -8.89 -13.31 -35.27
C SER A 52 -8.59 -14.62 -34.54
N ASP A 53 -8.47 -15.71 -35.29
CA ASP A 53 -8.06 -17.03 -34.79
C ASP A 53 -7.32 -17.78 -35.91
N ILE A 54 -6.46 -18.72 -35.52
CA ILE A 54 -5.75 -19.59 -36.48
C ILE A 54 -6.71 -20.59 -37.13
N ASP A 55 -7.78 -20.98 -36.43
CA ASP A 55 -8.82 -21.85 -36.95
C ASP A 55 -9.89 -21.03 -37.71
N ALA A 56 -9.78 -21.03 -39.04
CA ALA A 56 -10.68 -20.28 -39.90
C ALA A 56 -12.16 -20.69 -39.78
N ALA A 57 -12.43 -21.97 -39.56
CA ALA A 57 -13.79 -22.47 -39.42
C ALA A 57 -14.43 -21.97 -38.11
N LYS A 58 -13.68 -22.01 -37.00
CA LYS A 58 -14.15 -21.47 -35.71
C LYS A 58 -14.32 -19.96 -35.74
N ALA A 59 -13.35 -19.23 -36.32
CA ALA A 59 -13.44 -17.78 -36.46
C ALA A 59 -14.69 -17.38 -37.27
N LYS A 60 -14.93 -18.06 -38.40
CA LYS A 60 -16.11 -17.83 -39.23
C LYS A 60 -17.40 -18.13 -38.48
N LYS A 61 -17.48 -19.25 -37.77
CA LYS A 61 -18.66 -19.62 -36.98
C LYS A 61 -19.00 -18.56 -35.93
N VAL A 62 -18.02 -18.08 -35.16
CA VAL A 62 -18.27 -17.04 -34.15
C VAL A 62 -18.76 -15.74 -34.79
N ALA A 63 -18.16 -15.32 -35.92
CA ALA A 63 -18.60 -14.14 -36.65
C ALA A 63 -20.04 -14.29 -37.18
N ASP A 64 -20.36 -15.44 -37.78
CA ASP A 64 -21.69 -15.76 -38.30
C ASP A 64 -22.74 -15.76 -37.17
N ASP A 65 -22.45 -16.37 -36.02
CA ASP A 65 -23.35 -16.39 -34.87
C ASP A 65 -23.62 -14.99 -34.31
N ILE A 66 -22.59 -14.12 -34.25
CA ILE A 66 -22.72 -12.73 -33.82
C ILE A 66 -23.61 -11.95 -34.80
N ASN A 67 -23.39 -12.12 -36.10
CA ASN A 67 -24.16 -11.46 -37.15
C ASN A 67 -25.62 -11.94 -37.14
N ALA A 68 -25.86 -13.24 -36.95
CA ALA A 68 -27.20 -13.81 -36.82
C ALA A 68 -27.96 -13.28 -35.59
N SER A 69 -27.23 -12.88 -34.55
CA SER A 69 -27.80 -12.28 -33.32
C SER A 69 -27.99 -10.76 -33.43
N GLY A 70 -27.78 -10.16 -34.60
CA GLY A 70 -27.95 -8.72 -34.85
C GLY A 70 -26.72 -7.86 -34.54
N GLY A 71 -25.59 -8.47 -34.17
CA GLY A 71 -24.30 -7.80 -34.01
C GLY A 71 -23.57 -7.57 -35.34
N GLN A 72 -22.35 -7.05 -35.27
CA GLN A 72 -21.49 -6.86 -36.44
C GLN A 72 -20.11 -7.47 -36.20
N ALA A 73 -19.79 -8.53 -36.93
CA ALA A 73 -18.49 -9.19 -36.85
C ALA A 73 -17.95 -9.65 -38.22
N VAL A 74 -16.63 -9.66 -38.33
CA VAL A 74 -15.90 -10.21 -39.49
C VAL A 74 -14.80 -11.15 -39.02
N ALA A 75 -14.70 -12.32 -39.65
CA ALA A 75 -13.61 -13.26 -39.40
C ALA A 75 -12.40 -12.91 -40.27
N ILE A 76 -11.25 -12.70 -39.63
CA ILE A 76 -9.96 -12.51 -40.31
C ILE A 76 -9.01 -13.57 -39.75
N PRO A 77 -9.06 -14.80 -40.26
CA PRO A 77 -8.25 -15.88 -39.73
C PRO A 77 -6.80 -15.75 -40.15
N GLY A 78 -5.90 -16.24 -39.30
CA GLY A 78 -4.47 -16.31 -39.59
C GLY A 78 -3.64 -16.58 -38.35
N ASP A 79 -2.36 -16.83 -38.58
CA ASP A 79 -1.42 -17.17 -37.52
C ASP A 79 -0.78 -15.91 -36.95
N MET A 80 -0.89 -15.75 -35.63
CA MET A 80 -0.25 -14.65 -34.92
C MET A 80 1.27 -14.68 -35.04
N LEU A 81 1.90 -15.84 -35.32
CA LEU A 81 3.36 -15.92 -35.51
C LEU A 81 3.83 -15.46 -36.89
N ASP A 82 2.92 -15.24 -37.86
CA ASP A 82 3.25 -14.64 -39.16
C ASP A 82 3.23 -13.11 -39.09
N ASP A 83 4.40 -12.49 -39.28
CA ASP A 83 4.55 -11.03 -39.27
C ASP A 83 3.73 -10.31 -40.35
N LYS A 84 3.46 -10.97 -41.49
CA LYS A 84 2.62 -10.41 -42.56
C LYS A 84 1.16 -10.33 -42.13
N TYR A 85 0.69 -11.36 -41.41
CA TYR A 85 -0.69 -11.46 -40.95
C TYR A 85 -1.07 -10.29 -40.03
N LEU A 86 -0.19 -9.86 -39.12
CA LEU A 86 -0.51 -8.73 -38.21
C LEU A 86 -0.80 -7.44 -38.95
N THR A 87 -0.02 -7.15 -40.00
CA THR A 87 -0.21 -5.96 -40.83
C THR A 87 -1.52 -6.05 -41.62
N GLU A 88 -1.81 -7.24 -42.16
CA GLU A 88 -3.07 -7.51 -42.88
C GLU A 88 -4.29 -7.41 -41.95
N LEU A 89 -4.20 -7.98 -40.74
CA LEU A 89 -5.24 -7.94 -39.72
C LEU A 89 -5.60 -6.51 -39.36
N VAL A 90 -4.61 -5.66 -39.08
CA VAL A 90 -4.82 -4.24 -38.78
C VAL A 90 -5.45 -3.52 -39.97
N LYS A 91 -4.94 -3.73 -41.20
CA LYS A 91 -5.47 -3.11 -42.42
C LYS A 91 -6.95 -3.45 -42.63
N LYS A 92 -7.28 -4.75 -42.65
CA LYS A 92 -8.66 -5.22 -42.85
C LYS A 92 -9.59 -4.80 -41.71
N THR A 93 -9.08 -4.72 -40.47
CA THR A 93 -9.85 -4.17 -39.33
C THR A 93 -10.20 -2.71 -39.58
N ALA A 94 -9.23 -1.89 -40.01
CA ALA A 94 -9.48 -0.49 -40.30
C ALA A 94 -10.50 -0.32 -41.44
N GLU A 95 -10.41 -1.13 -42.50
CA GLU A 95 -11.39 -1.14 -43.59
C GLU A 95 -12.81 -1.45 -43.07
N PHE A 96 -12.98 -2.52 -42.27
CA PHE A 96 -14.24 -2.87 -41.63
C PHE A 96 -14.77 -1.80 -40.67
N GLY A 97 -13.84 -1.11 -40.01
CA GLY A 97 -14.08 -0.03 -39.06
C GLY A 97 -14.24 1.36 -39.67
N ASN A 98 -14.31 1.50 -40.99
CA ASN A 98 -14.37 2.78 -41.69
C ASN A 98 -13.20 3.72 -41.31
N GLY A 99 -11.98 3.17 -41.28
CA GLY A 99 -10.74 3.85 -40.92
C GLY A 99 -10.44 3.91 -39.42
N LYS A 100 -11.22 3.22 -38.57
CA LYS A 100 -11.08 3.28 -37.11
C LYS A 100 -10.74 1.92 -36.48
N ILE A 101 -9.91 1.97 -35.45
CA ILE A 101 -9.67 0.87 -34.51
C ILE A 101 -9.65 1.49 -33.11
N ASN A 102 -10.51 0.96 -32.22
CA ASN A 102 -10.66 1.49 -30.87
C ASN A 102 -10.07 0.53 -29.83
N ILE A 103 -10.30 -0.77 -30.00
CA ILE A 103 -9.99 -1.77 -28.98
C ILE A 103 -9.09 -2.86 -29.55
N ILE A 104 -8.05 -3.24 -28.81
CA ILE A 104 -7.26 -4.45 -29.07
C ILE A 104 -7.28 -5.31 -27.82
N VAL A 105 -7.70 -6.57 -27.96
CA VAL A 105 -7.63 -7.60 -26.92
C VAL A 105 -6.62 -8.67 -27.36
N ASN A 106 -5.44 -8.64 -26.74
CA ASN A 106 -4.38 -9.63 -26.91
C ASN A 106 -4.66 -10.85 -26.02
N ASN A 107 -5.54 -11.73 -26.51
CA ASN A 107 -6.01 -12.93 -25.83
C ASN A 107 -5.42 -14.24 -26.41
N ALA A 108 -4.97 -14.24 -27.68
CA ALA A 108 -4.41 -15.44 -28.31
C ALA A 108 -3.27 -16.07 -27.48
N GLY A 109 -3.28 -17.40 -27.39
CA GLY A 109 -2.32 -18.10 -26.58
C GLY A 109 -2.68 -19.54 -26.21
N TYR A 110 -1.67 -20.30 -25.80
CA TYR A 110 -1.78 -21.64 -25.24
C TYR A 110 -0.56 -21.96 -24.39
N THR A 111 -0.62 -23.00 -23.56
CA THR A 111 0.51 -23.40 -22.73
C THR A 111 1.28 -24.54 -23.38
N TRP A 112 2.61 -24.51 -23.30
CA TRP A 112 3.47 -25.62 -23.70
C TRP A 112 4.44 -25.92 -22.56
N ASP A 113 3.93 -26.73 -21.64
CA ASP A 113 4.53 -26.93 -20.32
C ASP A 113 5.70 -27.92 -20.38
N GLY A 114 6.73 -27.60 -19.60
CA GLY A 114 7.94 -28.39 -19.41
C GLY A 114 8.66 -27.96 -18.13
N VAL A 115 9.10 -28.92 -17.32
CA VAL A 115 10.03 -28.62 -16.21
C VAL A 115 11.32 -28.02 -16.78
N ILE A 116 11.94 -27.09 -16.07
CA ILE A 116 12.95 -26.18 -16.64
C ILE A 116 14.09 -26.87 -17.40
N HIS A 117 14.53 -28.06 -16.95
CA HIS A 117 15.61 -28.84 -17.56
C HIS A 117 15.15 -29.71 -18.76
N LYS A 118 13.86 -29.74 -19.07
CA LYS A 118 13.26 -30.47 -20.21
C LYS A 118 12.57 -29.55 -21.21
N THR A 119 12.43 -28.26 -20.90
CA THR A 119 11.89 -27.28 -21.83
C THR A 119 12.89 -27.08 -22.97
N THR A 120 12.46 -27.39 -24.19
CA THR A 120 13.28 -27.19 -25.40
C THR A 120 13.30 -25.73 -25.83
N ASP A 121 14.33 -25.32 -26.59
CA ASP A 121 14.42 -23.96 -27.12
C ASP A 121 13.22 -23.62 -28.03
N LYS A 122 12.77 -24.57 -28.85
CA LYS A 122 11.56 -24.40 -29.68
C LYS A 122 10.33 -24.08 -28.82
N GLN A 123 10.12 -24.84 -27.74
CA GLN A 123 9.02 -24.59 -26.79
C GLN A 123 9.13 -23.23 -26.11
N TRP A 124 10.35 -22.85 -25.73
CA TRP A 124 10.63 -21.56 -25.12
C TRP A 124 10.30 -20.42 -26.09
N ASP A 125 10.96 -20.41 -27.26
CA ASP A 125 10.85 -19.35 -28.25
C ASP A 125 9.41 -19.19 -28.77
N THR A 126 8.70 -20.30 -29.00
CA THR A 126 7.31 -20.26 -29.47
C THR A 126 6.40 -19.58 -28.45
N ILE A 127 6.53 -19.93 -27.16
CA ILE A 127 5.70 -19.36 -26.09
C ILE A 127 6.03 -17.89 -25.84
N ILE A 128 7.32 -17.52 -25.84
CA ILE A 128 7.73 -16.11 -25.72
C ILE A 128 7.23 -15.29 -26.91
N ALA A 129 7.39 -15.81 -28.14
CA ALA A 129 6.96 -15.14 -29.35
C ALA A 129 5.46 -14.88 -29.31
N LEU A 130 4.64 -15.93 -29.12
CA LEU A 130 3.19 -15.82 -29.16
C LEU A 130 2.62 -14.94 -28.05
N HIS A 131 3.10 -15.11 -26.81
CA HIS A 131 2.49 -14.44 -25.66
C HIS A 131 3.04 -13.06 -25.36
N ASN A 132 4.23 -12.70 -25.83
CA ASN A 132 4.87 -11.42 -25.50
C ASN A 132 5.24 -10.62 -26.75
N THR A 133 5.98 -11.22 -27.68
CA THR A 133 6.42 -10.53 -28.91
C THR A 133 5.24 -10.15 -29.81
N GLN A 134 4.25 -11.03 -29.97
CA GLN A 134 3.12 -10.76 -30.85
C GLN A 134 2.20 -9.63 -30.36
N PRO A 135 1.81 -9.55 -29.07
CA PRO A 135 1.13 -8.37 -28.54
C PRO A 135 1.87 -7.06 -28.81
N PHE A 136 3.21 -7.04 -28.68
CA PHE A 136 4.02 -5.87 -29.03
C PHE A 136 3.93 -5.54 -30.53
N LYS A 137 4.13 -6.52 -31.40
CA LYS A 137 4.10 -6.32 -32.86
C LYS A 137 2.73 -5.85 -33.35
N LEU A 138 1.64 -6.41 -32.83
CA LEU A 138 0.27 -6.00 -33.18
C LEU A 138 -0.01 -4.56 -32.74
N VAL A 139 0.35 -4.18 -31.51
CA VAL A 139 0.21 -2.81 -31.03
C VAL A 139 1.03 -1.84 -31.88
N ARG A 140 2.27 -2.21 -32.24
CA ARG A 140 3.13 -1.41 -33.13
C ARG A 140 2.49 -1.19 -34.50
N ALA A 141 1.94 -2.25 -35.11
CA ALA A 141 1.25 -2.18 -36.39
C ALA A 141 -0.02 -1.31 -36.33
N ALA A 142 -0.76 -1.36 -35.22
CA ALA A 142 -1.96 -0.55 -35.00
C ALA A 142 -1.68 0.92 -34.63
N SER A 143 -0.41 1.30 -34.42
CA SER A 143 -0.03 2.64 -33.98
C SER A 143 -0.57 3.80 -34.83
N PRO A 144 -0.73 3.71 -36.18
CA PRO A 144 -1.33 4.79 -36.98
C PRO A 144 -2.79 5.09 -36.61
N TYR A 145 -3.53 4.10 -36.09
CA TYR A 145 -4.93 4.24 -35.70
C TYR A 145 -5.11 4.63 -34.24
N PHE A 146 -4.08 4.37 -33.42
CA PHE A 146 -4.09 4.64 -31.98
C PHE A 146 -3.44 5.98 -31.61
N ARG A 147 -2.41 6.41 -32.34
CA ARG A 147 -1.67 7.65 -32.08
C ARG A 147 -2.28 8.85 -32.80
N VAL A 148 -3.59 9.04 -32.64
CA VAL A 148 -4.34 10.15 -33.22
C VAL A 148 -5.05 10.95 -32.13
N LYS A 149 -5.31 12.24 -32.38
CA LYS A 149 -5.87 13.19 -31.41
C LYS A 149 -7.31 13.60 -31.74
N ASP A 150 -8.16 12.61 -32.01
CA ASP A 150 -9.57 12.80 -32.39
C ASP A 150 -10.54 12.69 -31.18
N GLY A 151 -10.02 12.45 -29.98
CA GLY A 151 -10.81 12.29 -28.75
C GLY A 151 -11.59 10.97 -28.67
N ALA A 152 -11.48 10.08 -29.66
CA ALA A 152 -12.17 8.79 -29.64
C ALA A 152 -11.59 7.86 -28.56
N PRO A 153 -12.43 7.10 -27.84
CA PRO A 153 -11.96 6.17 -26.83
C PRO A 153 -11.12 5.07 -27.46
N ARG A 154 -9.96 4.79 -26.85
CA ARG A 154 -9.05 3.73 -27.28
C ARG A 154 -8.54 2.91 -26.11
N SER A 155 -8.53 1.59 -26.26
CA SER A 155 -8.11 0.67 -25.22
C SER A 155 -7.33 -0.52 -25.76
N ILE A 156 -6.22 -0.86 -25.09
CA ILE A 156 -5.46 -2.08 -25.32
C ILE A 156 -5.55 -2.92 -24.05
N VAL A 157 -5.93 -4.19 -24.21
CA VAL A 157 -6.03 -5.14 -23.11
C VAL A 157 -5.14 -6.33 -23.41
N ASN A 158 -4.18 -6.58 -22.52
CA ASN A 158 -3.30 -7.74 -22.59
C ASN A 158 -3.74 -8.79 -21.57
N ILE A 159 -3.93 -10.03 -22.02
CA ILE A 159 -4.32 -11.12 -21.13
C ILE A 159 -3.08 -11.77 -20.51
N SER A 160 -2.91 -11.59 -19.21
CA SER A 160 -1.93 -12.25 -18.36
C SER A 160 -2.57 -13.43 -17.61
N SER A 161 -1.85 -14.00 -16.63
CA SER A 161 -2.29 -15.13 -15.82
C SER A 161 -1.69 -15.04 -14.42
N THR A 162 -2.32 -15.68 -13.43
CA THR A 162 -1.72 -15.89 -12.11
C THR A 162 -0.34 -16.53 -12.17
N SER A 163 -0.05 -17.39 -13.17
CA SER A 163 1.29 -17.95 -13.42
C SER A 163 2.33 -16.88 -13.74
N GLY A 164 1.93 -15.76 -14.35
CA GLY A 164 2.82 -14.61 -14.61
C GLY A 164 3.06 -13.73 -13.39
N LEU A 165 2.28 -13.91 -12.32
CA LEU A 165 2.41 -13.14 -11.07
C LEU A 165 3.12 -13.94 -9.97
N HIS A 166 2.87 -15.25 -9.91
CA HIS A 166 3.34 -16.11 -8.82
C HIS A 166 4.26 -17.24 -9.30
N GLY A 167 4.42 -17.41 -10.61
CA GLY A 167 5.04 -18.61 -11.19
C GLY A 167 4.11 -19.83 -11.16
N ASN A 168 4.46 -20.85 -11.92
CA ASN A 168 3.86 -22.18 -11.82
C ASN A 168 4.88 -23.24 -12.26
N ALA A 169 4.91 -24.37 -11.56
CA ALA A 169 5.86 -25.44 -11.87
C ALA A 169 5.60 -25.98 -13.29
N GLY A 170 6.67 -26.12 -14.07
CA GLY A 170 6.57 -26.55 -15.48
C GLY A 170 6.18 -25.45 -16.47
N GLN A 171 6.03 -24.19 -16.03
CA GLN A 171 5.56 -23.09 -16.89
C GLN A 171 6.57 -21.93 -16.97
N ALA A 172 7.88 -22.20 -16.99
CA ALA A 172 8.90 -21.14 -16.97
C ALA A 172 8.77 -20.15 -18.15
N ASN A 173 8.59 -20.66 -19.37
CA ASN A 173 8.36 -19.88 -20.58
C ASN A 173 7.07 -19.05 -20.49
N TYR A 174 5.96 -19.66 -20.07
CA TYR A 174 4.64 -19.03 -19.99
C TYR A 174 4.58 -17.99 -18.86
N ALA A 175 5.15 -18.28 -17.69
CA ALA A 175 5.25 -17.36 -16.56
C ALA A 175 6.05 -16.11 -16.96
N LEU A 176 7.21 -16.27 -17.61
CA LEU A 176 8.01 -15.16 -18.11
C LEU A 176 7.23 -14.33 -19.14
N ALA A 177 6.58 -14.97 -20.11
CA ALA A 177 5.79 -14.26 -21.12
C ALA A 177 4.63 -13.46 -20.50
N LYS A 178 3.90 -14.06 -19.56
CA LYS A 178 2.74 -13.45 -18.88
C LYS A 178 3.14 -12.34 -17.90
N ALA A 179 4.32 -12.44 -17.29
CA ALA A 179 4.93 -11.33 -16.56
C ALA A 179 5.33 -10.18 -17.51
N GLY A 180 5.96 -10.53 -18.63
CA GLY A 180 6.47 -9.58 -19.64
C GLY A 180 5.38 -8.67 -20.24
N VAL A 181 4.22 -9.23 -20.59
CA VAL A 181 3.09 -8.43 -21.12
C VAL A 181 2.57 -7.39 -20.14
N THR A 182 2.73 -7.60 -18.83
CA THR A 182 2.40 -6.60 -17.82
C THR A 182 3.34 -5.40 -17.92
N GLY A 183 4.63 -5.65 -18.12
CA GLY A 183 5.63 -4.60 -18.38
C GLY A 183 5.31 -3.82 -19.65
N LEU A 184 5.05 -4.53 -20.76
CA LEU A 184 4.64 -3.93 -22.04
C LEU A 184 3.42 -3.02 -21.88
N THR A 185 2.40 -3.49 -21.17
CA THR A 185 1.17 -2.73 -20.90
C THR A 185 1.46 -1.42 -20.17
N LYS A 186 2.27 -1.49 -19.09
CA LYS A 186 2.68 -0.31 -18.30
C LYS A 186 3.41 0.72 -19.16
N THR A 187 4.23 0.26 -20.10
CA THR A 187 4.96 1.12 -21.05
C THR A 187 3.99 1.81 -22.02
N ILE A 188 3.10 1.06 -22.69
CA ILE A 188 2.11 1.63 -23.63
C ILE A 188 1.24 2.69 -22.93
N ALA A 189 0.77 2.42 -21.71
CA ALA A 189 -0.05 3.37 -20.95
C ALA A 189 0.68 4.70 -20.70
N LYS A 190 1.98 4.65 -20.41
CA LYS A 190 2.82 5.83 -20.18
C LYS A 190 3.14 6.59 -21.46
N GLU A 191 3.42 5.86 -22.55
CA GLU A 191 3.77 6.47 -23.83
C GLU A 191 2.56 7.11 -24.53
N TRP A 192 1.41 6.41 -24.56
CA TRP A 192 0.28 6.82 -25.41
C TRP A 192 -0.87 7.46 -24.63
N GLY A 193 -0.97 7.22 -23.32
CA GLY A 193 -2.03 7.77 -22.48
C GLY A 193 -2.07 9.30 -22.47
N PRO A 194 -0.97 10.01 -22.14
CA PRO A 194 -0.97 11.48 -22.05
C PRO A 194 -1.20 12.18 -23.40
N ALA A 195 -0.59 11.67 -24.48
CA ALA A 195 -0.58 12.36 -25.77
C ALA A 195 -1.78 12.02 -26.67
N PHE A 196 -2.35 10.82 -26.54
CA PHE A 196 -3.38 10.31 -27.46
C PHE A 196 -4.64 9.77 -26.74
N GLY A 197 -4.65 9.76 -25.40
CA GLY A 197 -5.79 9.26 -24.63
C GLY A 197 -5.98 7.74 -24.67
N VAL A 198 -4.96 6.98 -25.11
CA VAL A 198 -5.03 5.52 -25.18
C VAL A 198 -4.88 4.90 -23.79
N ARG A 199 -5.82 4.03 -23.41
CA ARG A 199 -5.73 3.24 -22.17
C ARG A 199 -5.08 1.90 -22.46
N ALA A 200 -4.15 1.45 -21.63
CA ALA A 200 -3.59 0.10 -21.71
C ALA A 200 -3.67 -0.60 -20.36
N ASN A 201 -4.23 -1.81 -20.33
CA ASN A 201 -4.48 -2.57 -19.10
C ASN A 201 -4.13 -4.06 -19.27
N THR A 202 -3.87 -4.73 -18.16
CA THR A 202 -3.60 -6.17 -18.11
C THR A 202 -4.66 -6.86 -17.27
N VAL A 203 -5.19 -7.99 -17.74
CA VAL A 203 -6.10 -8.83 -16.96
C VAL A 203 -5.41 -10.15 -16.70
N ALA A 204 -5.19 -10.51 -15.43
CA ALA A 204 -4.54 -11.74 -15.02
C ALA A 204 -5.59 -12.76 -14.58
N PHE A 205 -5.87 -13.74 -15.43
CA PHE A 205 -6.83 -14.78 -15.07
C PHE A 205 -6.17 -15.86 -14.20
N GLY A 206 -6.91 -16.33 -13.20
CA GLY A 206 -6.60 -17.57 -12.51
C GLY A 206 -7.23 -18.76 -13.24
N PHE A 207 -7.90 -19.63 -12.49
CA PHE A 207 -8.43 -20.88 -13.05
C PHE A 207 -9.78 -20.65 -13.73
N ILE A 208 -9.79 -20.56 -15.07
CA ILE A 208 -11.00 -20.37 -15.88
C ILE A 208 -11.35 -21.65 -16.62
N MET A 209 -12.60 -22.10 -16.53
CA MET A 209 -13.15 -23.26 -17.22
C MET A 209 -13.07 -23.09 -18.74
N THR A 210 -12.04 -23.68 -19.34
CA THR A 210 -11.81 -23.70 -20.78
C THR A 210 -11.07 -24.99 -21.13
N ARG A 211 -10.87 -25.26 -22.42
CA ARG A 211 -10.03 -26.38 -22.87
C ARG A 211 -8.59 -26.37 -22.32
N LEU A 212 -8.07 -25.21 -21.89
CA LEU A 212 -6.72 -25.12 -21.31
C LEU A 212 -6.66 -25.65 -19.87
N THR A 213 -7.80 -25.72 -19.20
CA THR A 213 -7.96 -26.23 -17.81
C THR A 213 -8.80 -27.51 -17.75
N ALA A 214 -9.26 -27.99 -18.90
CA ALA A 214 -9.87 -29.30 -19.07
C ALA A 214 -8.82 -30.42 -18.88
N ALA A 215 -9.30 -31.67 -18.76
CA ALA A 215 -8.40 -32.79 -18.60
C ALA A 215 -7.57 -32.97 -19.87
N LYS A 216 -6.26 -33.11 -19.74
CA LYS A 216 -5.35 -33.30 -20.88
C LYS A 216 -5.69 -34.57 -21.68
N GLU A 217 -6.24 -35.56 -21.00
CA GLU A 217 -6.70 -36.84 -21.49
C GLU A 217 -7.94 -36.73 -22.39
N GLU A 218 -8.69 -35.62 -22.33
CA GLU A 218 -9.77 -35.30 -23.30
C GLU A 218 -9.23 -35.00 -24.71
N GLY A 219 -7.91 -34.95 -24.89
CA GLY A 219 -7.26 -34.95 -26.21
C GLY A 219 -7.29 -33.61 -26.93
N ALA A 220 -7.53 -32.50 -26.22
CA ALA A 220 -7.46 -31.17 -26.82
C ALA A 220 -6.03 -30.85 -27.27
N PHE A 221 -5.88 -30.33 -28.50
CA PHE A 221 -4.59 -29.90 -29.04
C PHE A 221 -4.66 -28.53 -29.73
N VAL A 222 -3.50 -27.93 -29.94
CA VAL A 222 -3.25 -26.87 -30.92
C VAL A 222 -2.28 -27.39 -31.94
N THR A 223 -2.57 -27.18 -33.22
CA THR A 223 -1.63 -27.43 -34.31
C THR A 223 -0.78 -26.18 -34.48
N THR A 224 0.54 -26.31 -34.33
CA THR A 224 1.48 -25.22 -34.63
C THR A 224 1.56 -25.01 -36.14
N PRO A 225 2.16 -23.89 -36.60
CA PRO A 225 2.33 -23.62 -38.04
C PRO A 225 3.12 -24.70 -38.78
N ASP A 226 4.03 -25.38 -38.08
CA ASP A 226 4.82 -26.50 -38.61
C ASP A 226 4.03 -27.84 -38.66
N GLY A 227 2.75 -27.84 -38.26
CA GLY A 227 1.91 -29.04 -38.21
C GLY A 227 2.05 -29.86 -36.92
N GLU A 228 2.84 -29.42 -35.94
CA GLU A 228 3.06 -30.13 -34.68
C GLU A 228 1.83 -29.99 -33.77
N LYS A 229 1.39 -31.10 -33.17
CA LYS A 229 0.25 -31.11 -32.24
C LYS A 229 0.72 -30.94 -30.80
N VAL A 230 0.46 -29.77 -30.23
CA VAL A 230 0.71 -29.48 -28.81
C VAL A 230 -0.53 -29.84 -28.01
N ALA A 231 -0.42 -30.83 -27.14
CA ALA A 231 -1.49 -31.24 -26.22
C ALA A 231 -1.76 -30.16 -25.16
N LEU A 232 -3.03 -29.91 -24.88
CA LEU A 232 -3.52 -28.88 -23.96
C LEU A 232 -4.28 -29.51 -22.79
N GLY A 233 -4.45 -28.72 -21.74
CA GLY A 233 -5.15 -29.15 -20.54
C GLY A 233 -4.19 -29.44 -19.39
N ILE A 234 -4.78 -29.73 -18.23
CA ILE A 234 -4.06 -30.14 -17.03
C ILE A 234 -4.23 -31.66 -16.82
N PRO A 235 -3.25 -32.36 -16.21
CA PRO A 235 -3.38 -33.78 -15.89
C PRO A 235 -4.67 -34.07 -15.09
N GLN A 236 -5.39 -35.15 -15.43
CA GLN A 236 -6.65 -35.51 -14.77
C GLN A 236 -6.49 -35.66 -13.24
N ALA A 237 -5.36 -36.21 -12.78
CA ALA A 237 -5.06 -36.31 -11.35
C ALA A 237 -4.96 -34.94 -10.66
N GLN A 238 -4.41 -33.93 -11.35
CA GLN A 238 -4.32 -32.56 -10.82
C GLN A 238 -5.68 -31.87 -10.82
N LYS A 239 -6.54 -32.15 -11.81
CA LYS A 239 -7.91 -31.66 -11.86
C LYS A 239 -8.76 -32.29 -10.75
N ALA A 240 -8.73 -33.62 -10.63
CA ALA A 240 -9.43 -34.36 -9.58
C ALA A 240 -9.00 -33.91 -8.18
N ALA A 241 -7.70 -33.70 -7.93
CA ALA A 241 -7.21 -33.18 -6.65
C ALA A 241 -7.68 -31.74 -6.33
N ARG A 242 -8.10 -30.97 -7.33
CA ARG A 242 -8.71 -29.65 -7.14
C ARG A 242 -10.23 -29.74 -6.91
N GLU A 243 -10.87 -30.81 -7.39
CA GLU A 243 -12.31 -31.05 -7.32
C GLU A 243 -12.73 -31.92 -6.12
N ASP A 244 -11.78 -32.61 -5.46
CA ASP A 244 -12.06 -33.59 -4.40
C ASP A 244 -12.28 -32.98 -3.00
N GLY A 245 -13.30 -33.48 -2.29
CA GLY A 245 -13.63 -33.19 -0.88
C GLY A 245 -14.46 -31.93 -0.58
N ASP A 246 -14.76 -31.71 0.71
CA ASP A 246 -15.51 -30.55 1.23
C ASP A 246 -14.80 -29.18 1.05
N ALA A 247 -13.61 -29.18 0.44
CA ALA A 247 -12.74 -28.02 0.21
C ALA A 247 -12.21 -27.94 -1.24
N ALA A 248 -13.05 -28.30 -2.22
CA ALA A 248 -12.75 -28.10 -3.64
C ALA A 248 -12.30 -26.66 -3.93
N PHE A 249 -11.27 -26.49 -4.76
CA PHE A 249 -10.67 -25.20 -5.14
C PHE A 249 -10.22 -24.33 -3.94
N LYS A 250 -9.60 -24.93 -2.92
CA LYS A 250 -9.06 -24.22 -1.73
C LYS A 250 -8.15 -23.02 -2.03
N ASP A 251 -7.50 -23.01 -3.19
CA ASP A 251 -6.64 -21.91 -3.66
C ASP A 251 -7.42 -20.75 -4.30
N ILE A 252 -8.73 -20.90 -4.47
CA ILE A 252 -9.64 -19.90 -5.01
C ILE A 252 -10.59 -19.45 -3.91
N PRO A 253 -10.54 -18.19 -3.44
CA PRO A 253 -11.42 -17.70 -2.38
C PRO A 253 -12.92 -17.90 -2.63
N LEU A 254 -13.33 -17.96 -3.90
CA LEU A 254 -14.71 -18.25 -4.32
C LEU A 254 -15.13 -19.72 -4.18
N GLY A 255 -14.20 -20.63 -3.91
CA GLY A 255 -14.46 -22.07 -3.85
C GLY A 255 -14.88 -22.70 -5.19
N ARG A 256 -14.76 -21.96 -6.30
CA ARG A 256 -15.09 -22.45 -7.65
C ARG A 256 -14.21 -21.79 -8.72
N PRO A 257 -14.03 -22.43 -9.89
CA PRO A 257 -13.35 -21.81 -11.01
C PRO A 257 -14.21 -20.72 -11.66
N GLY A 258 -13.55 -19.81 -12.38
CA GLY A 258 -14.23 -18.80 -13.18
C GLY A 258 -14.73 -19.35 -14.51
N THR A 259 -15.73 -18.71 -15.09
CA THR A 259 -16.26 -19.03 -16.42
C THR A 259 -15.65 -18.14 -17.51
N ALA A 260 -15.72 -18.57 -18.77
CA ALA A 260 -15.28 -17.74 -19.90
C ALA A 260 -16.09 -16.43 -20.01
N THR A 261 -17.37 -16.47 -19.64
CA THR A 261 -18.24 -15.27 -19.58
C THR A 261 -17.77 -14.30 -18.49
N GLU A 262 -17.45 -14.77 -17.28
CA GLU A 262 -16.89 -13.90 -16.22
C GLU A 262 -15.56 -13.27 -16.64
N ALA A 263 -14.71 -14.04 -17.33
CA ALA A 263 -13.47 -13.53 -17.89
C ALA A 263 -13.71 -12.45 -18.97
N ALA A 264 -14.69 -12.66 -19.85
CA ALA A 264 -15.12 -11.69 -20.86
C ALA A 264 -15.70 -10.42 -20.23
N SER A 265 -16.51 -10.54 -19.17
CA SER A 265 -17.05 -9.40 -18.42
C SER A 265 -15.96 -8.54 -17.79
N ALA A 266 -14.89 -9.16 -17.26
CA ALA A 266 -13.74 -8.42 -16.76
C ALA A 266 -13.04 -7.62 -17.86
N ILE A 267 -12.90 -8.21 -19.06
CA ILE A 267 -12.34 -7.52 -20.23
C ILE A 267 -13.24 -6.35 -20.66
N LEU A 268 -14.57 -6.56 -20.72
CA LEU A 268 -15.56 -5.52 -21.02
C LEU A 268 -15.45 -4.34 -20.04
N ALA A 269 -15.42 -4.62 -18.73
CA ALA A 269 -15.31 -3.58 -17.72
C ALA A 269 -14.09 -2.69 -17.97
N VAL A 270 -12.94 -3.29 -18.27
CA VAL A 270 -11.69 -2.58 -18.54
C VAL A 270 -11.77 -1.71 -19.80
N VAL A 271 -12.41 -2.17 -20.87
CA VAL A 271 -12.55 -1.38 -22.12
C VAL A 271 -13.71 -0.38 -22.07
N SER A 272 -14.65 -0.53 -21.13
CA SER A 272 -15.82 0.33 -21.04
C SER A 272 -15.50 1.78 -20.62
N PRO A 273 -16.41 2.73 -20.88
CA PRO A 273 -16.31 4.09 -20.36
C PRO A 273 -16.29 4.18 -18.82
N LEU A 274 -16.77 3.15 -18.11
CA LEU A 274 -16.78 3.10 -16.65
C LEU A 274 -15.35 3.12 -16.08
N PHE A 275 -14.36 2.67 -16.86
CA PHE A 275 -12.94 2.66 -16.50
C PHE A 275 -12.16 3.80 -17.19
N SER A 276 -12.83 4.88 -17.59
CA SER A 276 -12.21 6.02 -18.30
C SER A 276 -11.22 6.85 -17.45
N LEU A 277 -11.39 6.91 -16.13
CA LEU A 277 -10.44 7.55 -15.19
C LEU A 277 -9.21 6.68 -14.92
N VAL A 278 -9.25 5.39 -15.29
CA VAL A 278 -8.13 4.46 -15.14
C VAL A 278 -7.14 4.68 -16.29
N ARG A 279 -6.42 5.81 -16.25
CA ARG A 279 -5.43 6.22 -17.26
C ARG A 279 -3.97 6.05 -16.82
N ARG A 280 -3.70 5.92 -15.53
CA ARG A 280 -2.32 5.93 -14.96
C ARG A 280 -1.93 4.73 -14.11
N ARG A 281 -2.80 3.71 -13.99
CA ARG A 281 -2.51 2.49 -13.23
C ARG A 281 -2.73 1.30 -14.13
N ALA A 282 -1.69 0.47 -14.32
CA ALA A 282 -1.92 -0.90 -14.77
C ALA A 282 -2.71 -1.60 -13.67
N PHE A 283 -3.98 -1.88 -13.90
CA PHE A 283 -4.70 -2.79 -13.02
C PHE A 283 -4.07 -4.18 -13.17
N HIS A 284 -3.78 -4.82 -12.04
CA HIS A 284 -3.74 -6.26 -11.95
C HIS A 284 -5.16 -6.71 -11.63
N VAL A 285 -6.02 -6.86 -12.64
CA VAL A 285 -7.29 -7.57 -12.42
C VAL A 285 -6.94 -9.05 -12.30
N CYS A 286 -6.65 -9.50 -11.08
CA CYS A 286 -6.53 -10.92 -10.78
C CYS A 286 -7.95 -11.47 -10.62
N VAL A 287 -8.47 -12.20 -11.61
CA VAL A 287 -9.87 -12.68 -11.58
C VAL A 287 -10.09 -13.82 -10.58
N ASN A 288 -9.06 -14.24 -9.83
CA ASN A 288 -9.27 -15.07 -8.62
C ASN A 288 -9.55 -14.24 -7.35
N THR A 289 -9.50 -12.90 -7.40
CA THR A 289 -9.68 -12.02 -6.23
C THR A 289 -10.77 -10.96 -6.42
N ILE A 290 -11.42 -10.90 -7.60
CA ILE A 290 -12.59 -10.05 -7.83
C ILE A 290 -13.82 -10.92 -8.05
N SER A 291 -14.29 -11.50 -6.95
CA SER A 291 -15.71 -11.68 -6.68
C SER A 291 -15.82 -11.89 -5.17
N THR A 292 -15.89 -10.78 -4.44
CA THR A 292 -16.31 -10.80 -3.04
C THR A 292 -17.64 -10.08 -2.98
N ALA A 293 -18.68 -10.91 -3.06
CA ALA A 293 -20.02 -10.78 -2.49
C ALA A 293 -21.03 -11.28 -3.52
N ILE A 294 -21.43 -12.55 -3.40
CA ILE A 294 -22.80 -13.08 -3.53
C ILE A 294 -22.67 -14.60 -3.43
N THR A 295 -23.03 -15.14 -2.26
CA THR A 295 -23.81 -16.39 -2.16
C THR A 295 -24.55 -16.35 -0.83
N PRO A 296 -25.89 -16.39 -0.80
CA PRO A 296 -26.61 -16.81 0.38
C PRO A 296 -26.65 -18.35 0.41
N ARG A 297 -26.23 -18.95 1.53
CA ARG A 297 -26.65 -20.29 1.90
C ARG A 297 -28.04 -20.18 2.52
N THR A 298 -29.08 -20.55 1.78
CA THR A 298 -30.27 -21.26 2.32
C THR A 298 -31.17 -21.71 1.17
N THR A 299 -31.52 -22.98 1.16
CA THR A 299 -32.54 -23.59 0.30
C THR A 299 -33.94 -23.06 0.64
N VAL A 300 -34.49 -22.12 -0.13
CA VAL A 300 -35.96 -21.91 -0.26
C VAL A 300 -36.29 -21.27 -1.63
N ASN A 301 -37.09 -21.99 -2.42
CA ASN A 301 -37.99 -21.61 -3.53
C ASN A 301 -37.77 -20.31 -4.33
N THR A 302 -37.48 -20.52 -5.62
CA THR A 302 -37.93 -19.78 -6.82
C THR A 302 -38.70 -18.47 -6.61
N MET A 303 -38.00 -17.33 -6.64
CA MET A 303 -38.44 -16.07 -7.24
C MET A 303 -37.22 -15.33 -7.82
N GLU A 304 -37.40 -14.67 -8.96
CA GLU A 304 -36.39 -13.96 -9.75
C GLU A 304 -35.49 -13.03 -8.89
N GLU A 305 -34.22 -13.38 -8.69
CA GLU A 305 -33.24 -12.52 -8.00
C GLU A 305 -32.70 -11.47 -8.98
N LEU A 306 -33.13 -10.22 -8.79
CA LEU A 306 -32.53 -9.03 -9.41
C LEU A 306 -31.05 -8.89 -8.94
N PRO A 307 -30.14 -8.38 -9.80
CA PRO A 307 -28.74 -8.21 -9.42
C PRO A 307 -28.60 -7.23 -8.25
N THR A 308 -27.77 -7.59 -7.25
CA THR A 308 -27.48 -6.73 -6.10
C THR A 308 -26.90 -5.41 -6.58
N THR A 309 -27.59 -4.33 -6.26
CA THR A 309 -27.19 -2.98 -6.64
C THR A 309 -26.07 -2.47 -5.72
N LEU A 310 -25.38 -1.40 -6.13
CA LEU A 310 -24.43 -0.71 -5.25
C LEU A 310 -25.11 -0.23 -3.95
N ILE A 311 -26.41 0.09 -4.00
CA ILE A 311 -27.19 0.44 -2.82
C ILE A 311 -27.30 -0.75 -1.87
N ASP A 312 -27.58 -1.95 -2.38
CA ASP A 312 -27.66 -3.16 -1.55
C ASP A 312 -26.32 -3.50 -0.89
N LEU A 313 -25.22 -3.29 -1.63
CA LEU A 313 -23.86 -3.51 -1.13
C LEU A 313 -23.43 -2.49 -0.08
N LEU A 314 -23.71 -1.19 -0.31
CA LEU A 314 -23.36 -0.12 0.64
C LEU A 314 -24.35 0.01 1.80
N SER A 315 -25.56 -0.56 1.69
CA SER A 315 -26.48 -0.69 2.82
C SER A 315 -25.97 -1.70 3.86
N ASN A 316 -25.08 -2.63 3.46
CA ASN A 316 -24.44 -3.54 4.39
C ASN A 316 -23.38 -2.81 5.23
N ALA A 317 -23.69 -2.62 6.51
CA ALA A 317 -22.83 -1.91 7.46
C ALA A 317 -21.42 -2.53 7.59
N ILE A 318 -21.27 -3.85 7.41
CA ILE A 318 -19.95 -4.51 7.47
C ILE A 318 -19.12 -4.12 6.25
N VAL A 319 -19.70 -4.19 5.06
CA VAL A 319 -19.02 -3.82 3.81
C VAL A 319 -18.65 -2.34 3.86
N LEU A 320 -19.59 -1.48 4.22
CA LEU A 320 -19.38 -0.04 4.33
C LEU A 320 -18.29 0.31 5.35
N ARG A 321 -18.27 -0.36 6.51
CA ARG A 321 -17.21 -0.18 7.52
C ARG A 321 -15.82 -0.59 7.03
N GLN A 322 -15.73 -1.57 6.14
CA GLN A 322 -14.46 -2.03 5.57
C GLN A 322 -14.02 -1.19 4.36
N THR A 323 -14.94 -0.54 3.65
CA THR A 323 -14.63 0.25 2.45
C THR A 323 -14.47 1.74 2.73
N ALA A 324 -15.32 2.33 3.57
CA ALA A 324 -15.40 3.79 3.77
C ALA A 324 -14.06 4.46 4.15
N PRO A 325 -13.23 3.90 5.05
CA PRO A 325 -11.95 4.52 5.41
C PRO A 325 -10.90 4.57 4.27
N TYR A 326 -11.14 3.86 3.17
CA TYR A 326 -10.26 3.86 1.98
C TYR A 326 -10.81 4.72 0.83
N ILE A 327 -12.01 5.28 0.99
CA ILE A 327 -12.63 6.15 0.00
C ILE A 327 -12.35 7.61 0.41
N PRO A 328 -11.86 8.47 -0.51
CA PRO A 328 -11.67 9.88 -0.20
C PRO A 328 -12.96 10.53 0.29
N ILE A 329 -12.86 11.42 1.28
CA ILE A 329 -14.02 12.13 1.85
C ILE A 329 -14.82 12.84 0.75
N ALA A 330 -14.13 13.48 -0.20
CA ALA A 330 -14.76 14.13 -1.34
C ALA A 330 -15.62 13.16 -2.17
N SER A 331 -15.18 11.91 -2.33
CA SER A 331 -15.92 10.87 -3.05
C SER A 331 -17.13 10.37 -2.26
N LEU A 332 -17.04 10.23 -0.93
CA LEU A 332 -18.20 9.92 -0.07
C LEU A 332 -19.25 11.03 -0.14
N LEU A 333 -18.84 12.29 -0.08
CA LEU A 333 -19.74 13.43 -0.21
C LEU A 333 -20.34 13.52 -1.62
N ALA A 334 -19.56 13.28 -2.67
CA ALA A 334 -20.09 13.22 -4.03
C ALA A 334 -21.12 12.10 -4.20
N LEU A 335 -20.88 10.92 -3.61
CA LEU A 335 -21.83 9.81 -3.62
C LEU A 335 -23.15 10.19 -2.91
N SER A 336 -23.07 10.89 -1.77
CA SER A 336 -24.25 11.42 -1.07
C SER A 336 -25.06 12.44 -1.87
N ALA A 337 -24.41 13.10 -2.85
CA ALA A 337 -25.08 14.05 -3.73
C ALA A 337 -25.86 13.37 -4.86
N THR A 338 -25.49 12.14 -5.25
CA THR A 338 -26.10 11.43 -6.40
C THR A 338 -27.52 10.94 -6.15
N CYS A 339 -27.84 10.47 -4.95
CA CYS A 339 -29.13 9.86 -4.62
C CYS A 339 -29.51 10.09 -3.15
N ARG A 340 -30.82 10.19 -2.86
CA ARG A 340 -31.34 10.31 -1.49
C ARG A 340 -30.98 9.09 -0.63
N THR A 341 -31.07 7.88 -1.20
CA THR A 341 -30.72 6.66 -0.46
C THR A 341 -29.24 6.60 -0.09
N PHE A 342 -28.33 6.99 -1.01
CA PHE A 342 -26.91 7.10 -0.68
C PHE A 342 -26.64 8.21 0.32
N ARG A 343 -27.37 9.33 0.23
CA ARG A 343 -27.30 10.37 1.23
C ARG A 343 -27.64 9.83 2.60
N ASP A 344 -28.76 9.15 2.75
CA ASP A 344 -29.22 8.59 4.03
C ASP A 344 -28.23 7.55 4.57
N ILE A 345 -27.74 6.63 3.73
CA ILE A 345 -26.72 5.64 4.13
C ILE A 345 -25.46 6.35 4.65
N ILE A 346 -24.97 7.36 3.92
CA ILE A 346 -23.73 8.06 4.26
C ILE A 346 -23.91 8.95 5.49
N THR A 347 -25.01 9.70 5.61
CA THR A 347 -25.20 10.65 6.72
C THR A 347 -25.64 9.98 8.01
N THR A 348 -26.39 8.88 7.94
CA THR A 348 -27.01 8.26 9.12
C THR A 348 -26.18 7.11 9.67
N GLN A 349 -25.39 6.40 8.86
CA GLN A 349 -24.58 5.30 9.36
C GLN A 349 -23.28 5.79 10.01
N LYS A 350 -23.17 5.55 11.32
CA LYS A 350 -21.98 5.86 12.14
C LYS A 350 -20.67 5.26 11.61
N ASP A 351 -20.73 4.10 10.96
CA ASP A 351 -19.54 3.34 10.58
C ASP A 351 -18.80 3.97 9.38
N VAL A 352 -19.47 4.85 8.62
CA VAL A 352 -18.87 5.61 7.50
C VAL A 352 -17.85 6.62 8.00
N TRP A 353 -18.22 7.37 9.04
CA TRP A 353 -17.48 8.53 9.52
C TRP A 353 -16.65 8.26 10.77
N ARG A 354 -16.58 7.00 11.20
CA ARG A 354 -15.83 6.59 12.39
C ARG A 354 -14.36 6.99 12.32
N TYR A 355 -13.77 6.94 11.13
CA TYR A 355 -12.40 7.37 10.82
C TYR A 355 -12.47 8.57 9.88
N LEU A 356 -11.86 9.69 10.27
CA LEU A 356 -11.79 10.90 9.48
C LEU A 356 -10.34 11.38 9.38
N ASP A 357 -9.84 11.49 8.16
CA ASP A 357 -8.49 11.97 7.86
C ASP A 357 -8.57 13.22 7.00
N LEU A 358 -8.11 14.35 7.55
CA LEU A 358 -8.20 15.66 6.90
C LEU A 358 -6.88 16.11 6.27
N THR A 359 -5.81 15.31 6.35
CA THR A 359 -4.45 15.70 5.97
C THR A 359 -4.33 16.14 4.50
N GLU A 360 -5.13 15.56 3.59
CA GLU A 360 -5.12 15.94 2.16
C GLU A 360 -6.18 16.99 1.79
N THR A 361 -7.22 17.19 2.60
CA THR A 361 -8.38 18.03 2.27
C THR A 361 -8.31 19.46 2.81
N ALA A 362 -7.49 19.68 3.85
CA ALA A 362 -7.40 20.94 4.56
C ALA A 362 -6.03 21.64 4.40
N GLN A 363 -5.27 21.30 3.35
CA GLN A 363 -4.00 21.94 3.06
C GLN A 363 -4.24 23.35 2.53
N ILE A 364 -3.87 24.34 3.32
CA ILE A 364 -3.76 25.74 2.89
C ILE A 364 -2.36 25.90 2.31
N ASP A 365 -2.23 26.63 1.20
CA ASP A 365 -0.94 27.01 0.63
C ASP A 365 -0.21 27.93 1.61
N THR A 366 0.61 27.34 2.48
CA THR A 366 1.47 28.06 3.43
C THR A 366 2.73 28.52 2.72
N SER A 367 2.59 29.39 1.72
CA SER A 367 3.67 30.31 1.37
C SER A 367 3.94 31.21 2.58
N PRO A 368 5.19 31.60 2.88
CA PRO A 368 5.48 32.49 4.01
C PRO A 368 4.89 33.86 3.69
N ILE A 369 3.66 34.11 4.15
CA ILE A 369 2.93 35.36 3.88
C ILE A 369 3.39 36.49 4.80
N ASP A 370 4.30 36.29 5.76
CA ASP A 370 4.79 37.45 6.50
C ASP A 370 6.22 37.36 7.05
N VAL A 371 7.10 38.09 6.37
CA VAL A 371 8.15 38.88 7.02
C VAL A 371 7.63 40.33 6.99
N GLY A 372 6.86 40.76 8.00
CA GLY A 372 6.56 42.20 8.18
C GLY A 372 5.13 42.68 8.45
N GLY A 373 4.14 41.82 8.69
CA GLY A 373 2.78 42.21 9.06
C GLY A 373 1.95 42.91 7.98
N VAL A 374 2.25 42.72 6.68
CA VAL A 374 1.67 43.54 5.60
C VAL A 374 0.38 42.96 5.03
N THR A 375 0.25 41.64 4.98
CA THR A 375 -0.98 40.99 4.46
C THR A 375 -2.10 40.96 5.49
N TRP A 376 -1.76 41.06 6.78
CA TRP A 376 -2.69 41.17 7.92
C TRP A 376 -3.69 42.34 7.83
N ARG A 377 -3.44 43.35 6.97
CA ARG A 377 -4.30 44.54 6.86
C ARG A 377 -5.18 44.61 5.61
N THR A 378 -5.04 43.69 4.65
CA THR A 378 -5.68 43.87 3.32
C THR A 378 -7.03 43.17 3.19
N GLU A 379 -7.28 42.11 3.96
CA GLU A 379 -8.62 41.53 4.12
C GLU A 379 -9.23 42.09 5.42
N ARG A 380 -10.44 42.65 5.34
CA ARG A 380 -11.15 43.25 6.49
C ARG A 380 -11.16 42.28 7.70
N MET A 381 -10.27 42.49 8.67
CA MET A 381 -10.32 41.79 9.96
C MET A 381 -10.87 42.74 11.01
N ASP A 382 -11.86 42.26 11.77
CA ASP A 382 -12.22 42.86 13.06
C ASP A 382 -10.96 42.89 13.95
N GLU A 383 -10.73 44.00 14.67
CA GLU A 383 -9.57 44.22 15.56
C GLU A 383 -9.44 43.21 16.72
N SER A 384 -10.31 42.19 16.80
CA SER A 384 -10.41 41.22 17.90
C SER A 384 -9.99 39.78 17.56
N LEU A 385 -9.66 39.47 16.30
CA LEU A 385 -9.31 38.11 15.88
C LEU A 385 -7.86 37.76 16.27
N THR A 386 -7.68 36.67 17.02
CA THR A 386 -6.34 36.18 17.39
C THR A 386 -5.67 35.39 16.26
N GLU A 387 -4.35 35.27 16.28
CA GLU A 387 -3.59 34.46 15.32
C GLU A 387 -4.03 32.97 15.37
N ASP A 388 -4.33 32.46 16.57
CA ASP A 388 -4.88 31.11 16.75
C ASP A 388 -6.27 30.96 16.11
N ASP A 389 -7.12 32.00 16.16
CA ASP A 389 -8.44 31.97 15.51
C ASP A 389 -8.34 31.95 13.98
N PHE A 390 -7.38 32.69 13.43
CA PHE A 390 -7.08 32.69 12.00
C PHE A 390 -6.63 31.30 11.52
N TYR A 391 -5.64 30.72 12.20
CA TYR A 391 -5.10 29.40 11.85
C TYR A 391 -6.07 28.24 12.12
N ALA A 392 -6.93 28.35 13.12
CA ALA A 392 -7.97 27.38 13.40
C ALA A 392 -9.18 27.53 12.47
N GLY A 393 -9.40 28.70 11.87
CA GLY A 393 -10.61 29.06 11.12
C GLY A 393 -11.04 28.02 10.07
N PRO A 394 -10.15 27.57 9.17
CA PRO A 394 -10.49 26.59 8.15
C PRO A 394 -10.91 25.22 8.72
N LEU A 395 -10.19 24.72 9.73
CA LEU A 395 -10.57 23.47 10.41
C LEU A 395 -11.86 23.62 11.22
N ARG A 396 -12.05 24.74 11.93
CA ARG A 396 -13.31 25.05 12.62
C ARG A 396 -14.48 25.15 11.65
N GLY A 397 -14.27 25.70 10.45
CA GLY A 397 -15.26 25.75 9.37
C GLY A 397 -15.67 24.36 8.90
N ILE A 398 -14.69 23.49 8.64
CA ILE A 398 -14.94 22.09 8.28
C ILE A 398 -15.70 21.36 9.41
N CYS A 399 -15.22 21.46 10.65
CA CYS A 399 -15.87 20.85 11.80
C CYS A 399 -17.29 21.37 12.00
N SER A 400 -17.54 22.67 11.80
CA SER A 400 -18.88 23.27 11.88
C SER A 400 -19.82 22.69 10.83
N HIS A 401 -19.37 22.57 9.57
CA HIS A 401 -20.17 21.93 8.51
C HIS A 401 -20.46 20.45 8.79
N LEU A 402 -19.48 19.71 9.32
CA LEU A 402 -19.67 18.31 9.70
C LEU A 402 -20.62 18.18 10.91
N HIS A 403 -20.56 19.12 11.85
CA HIS A 403 -21.47 19.16 13.00
C HIS A 403 -22.92 19.44 12.58
N GLN A 404 -23.13 20.41 11.68
CA GLN A 404 -24.45 20.73 11.13
C GLN A 404 -25.11 19.54 10.42
N ARG A 405 -24.30 18.62 9.87
CA ARG A 405 -24.77 17.37 9.25
C ARG A 405 -24.83 16.18 10.20
N SER A 406 -24.62 16.40 11.50
CA SER A 406 -24.55 15.37 12.54
C SER A 406 -23.48 14.29 12.30
N ILE A 407 -22.46 14.57 11.48
CA ILE A 407 -21.38 13.64 11.15
C ILE A 407 -20.32 13.62 12.25
N LEU A 408 -20.01 14.78 12.82
CA LEU A 408 -18.88 14.97 13.73
C LEU A 408 -18.98 14.13 15.02
N SER A 409 -20.20 13.82 15.47
CA SER A 409 -20.46 12.97 16.64
C SER A 409 -20.12 11.48 16.41
N PHE A 410 -20.04 11.04 15.16
CA PHE A 410 -19.64 9.68 14.79
C PHE A 410 -18.12 9.49 14.70
N VAL A 411 -17.36 10.58 14.57
CA VAL A 411 -15.90 10.54 14.41
C VAL A 411 -15.23 10.11 15.71
N GLN A 412 -14.58 8.94 15.68
CA GLN A 412 -13.85 8.39 16.82
C GLN A 412 -12.34 8.40 16.62
N THR A 413 -11.88 8.34 15.38
CA THR A 413 -10.47 8.50 15.00
C THR A 413 -10.37 9.72 14.09
N LEU A 414 -9.59 10.72 14.49
CA LEU A 414 -9.39 11.97 13.76
C LEU A 414 -7.88 12.16 13.47
N VAL A 415 -7.53 12.33 12.19
CA VAL A 415 -6.15 12.57 11.74
C VAL A 415 -6.03 13.99 11.17
N LEU A 416 -5.15 14.78 11.78
CA LEU A 416 -4.85 16.17 11.44
C LEU A 416 -3.35 16.38 11.18
N ASP A 417 -2.64 15.32 10.80
CA ASP A 417 -1.19 15.33 10.66
C ASP A 417 -0.75 16.36 9.60
N GLY A 418 0.29 17.14 9.91
CA GLY A 418 0.85 18.16 9.02
C GLY A 418 0.00 19.43 8.82
N LEU A 419 -1.19 19.51 9.43
CA LEU A 419 -2.09 20.66 9.32
C LEU A 419 -1.79 21.74 10.37
N SER A 420 -2.35 22.92 10.17
CA SER A 420 -2.33 24.00 11.16
C SER A 420 -3.33 23.70 12.28
N VAL A 421 -2.85 23.27 13.45
CA VAL A 421 -3.70 22.84 14.58
C VAL A 421 -3.30 23.59 15.85
N PRO A 422 -3.91 24.76 16.13
CA PRO A 422 -3.68 25.49 17.37
C PRO A 422 -4.12 24.68 18.61
N ALA A 423 -3.48 24.93 19.76
CA ALA A 423 -3.78 24.20 21.00
C ALA A 423 -5.23 24.40 21.47
N ASP A 424 -5.81 25.56 21.15
CA ASP A 424 -7.21 25.91 21.43
C ASP A 424 -8.19 25.02 20.66
N LEU A 425 -7.89 24.70 19.39
CA LEU A 425 -8.68 23.75 18.62
C LEU A 425 -8.59 22.34 19.21
N VAL A 426 -7.41 21.93 19.69
CA VAL A 426 -7.26 20.65 20.39
C VAL A 426 -8.10 20.64 21.67
N ARG A 427 -8.11 21.74 22.44
CA ARG A 427 -8.96 21.89 23.62
C ARG A 427 -10.44 21.72 23.26
N GLU A 428 -10.93 22.34 22.18
CA GLU A 428 -12.30 22.15 21.70
C GLU A 428 -12.59 20.68 21.39
N ILE A 429 -11.72 20.03 20.60
CA ILE A 429 -11.88 18.63 20.17
C ILE A 429 -11.99 17.67 21.37
N VAL A 430 -11.22 17.90 22.44
CA VAL A 430 -11.17 16.98 23.59
C VAL A 430 -12.16 17.31 24.70
N THR A 431 -12.65 18.56 24.77
CA THR A 431 -13.52 19.01 25.88
C THR A 431 -14.99 19.15 25.48
N GLU A 432 -15.29 19.56 24.25
CA GLU A 432 -16.67 19.83 23.84
C GLU A 432 -17.45 18.56 23.49
N ASP A 433 -18.76 18.60 23.71
CA ASP A 433 -19.61 17.43 23.51
C ASP A 433 -19.93 17.11 22.05
N ARG A 434 -19.75 18.08 21.14
CA ARG A 434 -19.94 17.85 19.70
C ARG A 434 -18.91 16.89 19.10
N TYR A 435 -17.79 16.66 19.79
CA TYR A 435 -16.75 15.72 19.40
C TYR A 435 -16.84 14.41 20.19
N ASN A 436 -16.55 13.30 19.52
CA ASN A 436 -16.49 11.95 20.11
C ASN A 436 -15.14 11.26 19.85
N VAL A 437 -14.09 12.06 19.72
CA VAL A 437 -12.75 11.60 19.31
C VAL A 437 -12.10 10.82 20.45
N ARG A 438 -11.78 9.56 20.18
CA ARG A 438 -11.06 8.64 21.08
C ARG A 438 -9.59 8.52 20.70
N VAL A 439 -9.27 8.62 19.42
CA VAL A 439 -7.93 8.56 18.86
C VAL A 439 -7.70 9.83 18.05
N LEU A 440 -6.72 10.63 18.44
CA LEU A 440 -6.35 11.86 17.75
C LEU A 440 -4.90 11.74 17.25
N SER A 441 -4.66 12.12 16.00
CA SER A 441 -3.32 12.25 15.44
C SER A 441 -3.06 13.69 15.02
N ILE A 442 -2.00 14.29 15.57
CA ILE A 442 -1.56 15.66 15.33
C ILE A 442 -0.04 15.71 15.09
N ARG A 443 0.51 14.67 14.46
CA ARG A 443 1.95 14.56 14.18
C ARG A 443 2.34 15.63 13.16
N GLU A 444 3.48 16.27 13.42
CA GLU A 444 3.99 17.36 12.59
C GLU A 444 3.00 18.52 12.40
N ALA A 445 2.07 18.74 13.34
CA ALA A 445 1.13 19.85 13.28
C ALA A 445 1.85 21.21 13.32
N LYS A 446 1.43 22.12 12.44
CA LYS A 446 1.92 23.51 12.36
C LYS A 446 1.16 24.42 13.33
N HIS A 447 1.82 25.50 13.77
CA HIS A 447 1.25 26.53 14.67
C HIS A 447 0.70 25.98 16.01
N LEU A 448 1.18 24.81 16.44
CA LEU A 448 0.77 24.19 17.69
C LEU A 448 1.68 24.67 18.84
N ASN A 449 1.10 25.41 19.79
CA ASN A 449 1.80 25.75 21.03
C ASN A 449 1.85 24.54 21.98
N VAL A 450 3.02 23.91 22.06
CA VAL A 450 3.25 22.69 22.86
C VAL A 450 2.99 22.90 24.35
N SER A 451 3.36 24.05 24.91
CA SER A 451 3.16 24.35 26.34
C SER A 451 1.68 24.44 26.70
N ILE A 452 0.88 25.09 25.84
CA ILE A 452 -0.57 25.18 26.02
C ILE A 452 -1.21 23.79 25.85
N LEU A 453 -0.76 22.99 24.87
CA LEU A 453 -1.23 21.61 24.70
C LEU A 453 -1.00 20.78 25.98
N GLN A 454 0.19 20.87 26.58
CA GLN A 454 0.49 20.17 27.84
C GLN A 454 -0.43 20.61 28.98
N GLN A 455 -0.72 21.91 29.09
CA GLN A 455 -1.69 22.44 30.06
C GLN A 455 -3.10 21.90 29.81
N VAL A 456 -3.55 21.84 28.55
CA VAL A 456 -4.84 21.26 28.15
C VAL A 456 -4.91 19.79 28.55
N LEU A 457 -3.88 19.00 28.25
CA LEU A 457 -3.82 17.58 28.62
C LEU A 457 -3.88 17.39 30.14
N ARG A 458 -3.07 18.13 30.90
CA ARG A 458 -3.09 18.10 32.38
C ARG A 458 -4.43 18.56 32.95
N TYR A 459 -5.13 19.47 32.28
CA TYR A 459 -6.45 19.93 32.69
C TYR A 459 -7.54 18.85 32.48
N ILE A 460 -7.51 18.12 31.37
CA ILE A 460 -8.55 17.12 31.07
C ILE A 460 -8.41 15.82 31.87
N VAL A 461 -7.21 15.50 32.39
CA VAL A 461 -6.96 14.29 33.19
C VAL A 461 -7.09 14.49 34.71
N ARG A 462 -7.54 15.66 35.18
CA ARG A 462 -7.62 15.97 36.62
C ARG A 462 -8.58 15.01 37.35
N PRO A 463 -8.25 14.55 38.57
CA PRO A 463 -9.09 13.63 39.33
C PRO A 463 -10.51 14.14 39.63
N THR A 464 -10.72 15.45 39.63
CA THR A 464 -12.01 16.10 39.92
C THR A 464 -13.02 16.04 38.78
N ARG A 465 -12.67 15.45 37.63
CA ARG A 465 -13.53 15.35 36.45
C ARG A 465 -14.55 14.20 36.56
N ALA A 466 -15.66 14.36 35.85
CA ALA A 466 -16.73 13.35 35.79
C ALA A 466 -16.21 12.01 35.22
N ALA A 467 -16.73 10.90 35.75
CA ALA A 467 -16.38 9.56 35.32
C ALA A 467 -16.58 9.41 33.79
N GLY A 468 -15.59 8.85 33.11
CA GLY A 468 -15.61 8.67 31.64
C GLY A 468 -14.94 9.79 30.83
N THR A 469 -14.48 10.87 31.48
CA THR A 469 -13.62 11.89 30.84
C THR A 469 -12.14 11.69 31.19
N PRO A 470 -11.19 11.98 30.28
CA PRO A 470 -11.40 12.44 28.91
C PRO A 470 -11.90 11.34 27.96
N LYS A 471 -12.65 11.75 26.92
CA LYS A 471 -13.09 10.86 25.81
C LYS A 471 -11.91 10.35 25.00
N LEU A 472 -10.90 11.22 24.83
CA LEU A 472 -9.61 10.90 24.23
C LEU A 472 -8.90 9.81 25.04
N LYS A 473 -8.46 8.75 24.36
CA LYS A 473 -7.72 7.62 24.93
C LYS A 473 -6.34 7.40 24.29
N ALA A 474 -6.13 7.91 23.07
CA ALA A 474 -4.87 7.78 22.34
C ALA A 474 -4.54 9.09 21.60
N LEU A 475 -3.30 9.55 21.73
CA LEU A 475 -2.77 10.74 21.05
C LEU A 475 -1.46 10.40 20.32
N TYR A 476 -1.44 10.54 19.00
CA TYR A 476 -0.20 10.48 18.21
C TYR A 476 0.38 11.88 18.06
N PHE A 477 1.64 12.05 18.47
CA PHE A 477 2.31 13.36 18.52
C PHE A 477 3.82 13.29 18.26
N PHE A 478 4.53 12.31 18.82
CA PHE A 478 6.00 12.27 18.82
C PHE A 478 6.62 11.69 17.54
N GLY A 479 5.91 10.78 16.88
CA GLY A 479 6.36 10.12 15.65
C GLY A 479 6.23 10.99 14.40
N PRO A 480 6.91 10.62 13.31
CA PRO A 480 6.67 11.21 11.99
C PRO A 480 5.23 10.94 11.55
N LYS A 481 4.69 11.82 10.68
CA LYS A 481 3.40 11.55 10.05
C LYS A 481 3.46 10.25 9.26
N ASP A 482 2.34 9.53 9.19
CA ASP A 482 2.28 8.33 8.34
C ASP A 482 2.60 8.76 6.90
N ALA A 483 3.47 8.00 6.23
CA ALA A 483 3.59 8.14 4.78
C ALA A 483 2.18 7.98 4.21
N ALA A 484 1.71 8.96 3.42
CA ALA A 484 0.41 8.89 2.74
C ALA A 484 0.25 7.47 2.23
N ARG A 485 -0.91 6.84 2.45
CA ARG A 485 -1.22 5.44 2.11
C ARG A 485 -1.10 5.20 0.60
N TYR A 486 0.12 5.29 0.10
CA TYR A 486 0.57 4.82 -1.17
C TYR A 486 0.72 3.33 -0.97
N MET A 487 -0.19 2.60 -1.61
CA MET A 487 0.01 1.20 -1.95
C MET A 487 1.49 1.01 -2.31
N ILE A 488 2.18 0.23 -1.48
CA ILE A 488 3.56 -0.19 -1.67
C ILE A 488 3.68 -0.68 -3.12
N GLY A 489 4.41 0.07 -3.93
CA GLY A 489 4.53 -0.18 -5.37
C GLY A 489 4.96 1.01 -6.24
N GLN A 490 5.02 2.24 -5.70
CA GLN A 490 5.31 3.43 -6.54
C GLN A 490 6.62 4.18 -6.26
N GLN A 491 7.42 3.81 -5.25
CA GLN A 491 8.63 4.56 -4.89
C GLN A 491 9.96 3.88 -5.28
N GLN A 492 9.99 3.21 -6.44
CA GLN A 492 11.26 2.78 -7.04
C GLN A 492 11.72 3.61 -8.25
N ARG A 493 11.07 4.75 -8.53
CA ARG A 493 11.57 5.68 -9.56
C ARG A 493 11.21 7.10 -9.18
N LEU A 494 12.16 7.85 -8.63
CA LEU A 494 12.35 9.28 -8.84
C LEU A 494 13.52 9.83 -8.01
N GLU A 495 14.68 9.17 -8.01
CA GLU A 495 15.94 9.87 -7.71
C GLU A 495 17.00 9.39 -8.69
N GLY A 496 17.59 10.33 -9.44
CA GLY A 496 18.57 10.08 -10.49
C GLY A 496 18.09 10.38 -11.91
N SER A 497 17.60 11.59 -12.17
CA SER A 497 17.65 12.17 -13.51
C SER A 497 18.83 13.12 -13.60
N GLN A 498 20.00 12.61 -13.98
CA GLN A 498 20.88 13.34 -14.88
C GLN A 498 20.97 12.53 -16.17
N ALA A 499 20.37 13.08 -17.22
CA ALA A 499 20.48 12.56 -18.57
C ALA A 499 21.87 12.91 -19.13
N LEU A 500 22.49 11.96 -19.84
CA LEU A 500 22.92 12.10 -21.25
C LEU A 500 23.82 10.93 -21.68
N GLY A 501 23.50 10.34 -22.83
CA GLY A 501 24.51 9.85 -23.77
C GLY A 501 24.73 8.34 -23.85
N VAL A 502 24.41 7.77 -25.02
CA VAL A 502 24.97 6.52 -25.53
C VAL A 502 26.41 6.79 -25.93
N MET A 503 27.40 6.16 -25.29
CA MET A 503 28.69 5.75 -25.88
C MET A 503 29.47 4.80 -24.94
N ALA A 504 29.73 3.59 -25.45
CA ALA A 504 30.94 2.76 -25.34
C ALA A 504 31.70 2.63 -24.00
N SER A 505 31.73 1.42 -23.42
CA SER A 505 32.91 0.50 -23.38
C SER A 505 32.74 -0.61 -22.33
N GLU A 506 33.30 -1.78 -22.64
CA GLU A 506 33.34 -2.96 -21.76
C GLU A 506 34.20 -2.71 -20.50
N GLY A 507 33.71 -3.14 -19.34
CA GLY A 507 34.52 -3.30 -18.13
C GLY A 507 33.98 -2.56 -16.91
N ALA A 508 33.07 -3.20 -16.16
CA ALA A 508 32.95 -3.10 -14.69
C ALA A 508 31.72 -3.89 -14.19
N GLN A 509 31.86 -5.21 -14.05
CA GLN A 509 31.09 -5.94 -13.05
C GLN A 509 31.93 -5.97 -11.77
N ILE A 510 31.54 -5.21 -10.75
CA ILE A 510 31.86 -5.52 -9.35
C ILE A 510 30.57 -5.35 -8.56
N GLY A 511 30.15 -6.43 -7.91
CA GLY A 511 28.88 -6.54 -7.21
C GLY A 511 28.75 -5.56 -6.06
N ALA A 512 27.60 -4.89 -6.01
CA ALA A 512 27.04 -4.37 -4.78
C ALA A 512 25.86 -5.29 -4.41
N GLU A 513 26.11 -6.27 -3.55
CA GLU A 513 25.01 -6.91 -2.83
C GLU A 513 24.30 -5.86 -1.98
N TRP A 514 22.97 -5.85 -2.05
CA TRP A 514 22.14 -5.00 -1.21
C TRP A 514 22.31 -5.40 0.25
N ASN A 515 23.09 -4.62 1.02
CA ASN A 515 23.39 -4.99 2.40
C ASN A 515 22.20 -4.69 3.34
N GLN A 516 22.20 -5.37 4.49
CA GLN A 516 21.09 -5.35 5.45
C GLN A 516 20.84 -3.95 6.03
N ARG A 517 21.88 -3.12 6.18
CA ARG A 517 21.77 -1.72 6.61
C ARG A 517 20.98 -0.87 5.60
N SER A 518 21.15 -1.10 4.31
CA SER A 518 20.37 -0.43 3.26
C SER A 518 18.91 -0.88 3.29
N SER A 519 18.64 -2.15 3.57
CA SER A 519 17.27 -2.67 3.78
C SER A 519 16.61 -2.08 5.03
N ASP A 520 17.35 -1.97 6.14
CA ASP A 520 16.86 -1.42 7.41
C ASP A 520 16.61 0.09 7.29
N THR A 521 17.50 0.83 6.62
CA THR A 521 17.33 2.26 6.35
C THR A 521 16.16 2.53 5.40
N LEU A 522 15.96 1.69 4.38
CA LEU A 522 14.80 1.72 3.50
C LEU A 522 13.51 1.40 4.27
N SER A 523 13.51 0.40 5.16
CA SER A 523 12.35 0.07 6.01
C SER A 523 12.01 1.15 7.03
N THR A 524 13.03 1.86 7.54
CA THR A 524 12.89 3.02 8.42
C THR A 524 12.33 4.24 7.66
N SER A 525 12.66 4.36 6.38
CA SER A 525 12.13 5.39 5.47
C SER A 525 10.71 5.06 4.99
N LEU A 526 10.35 3.77 4.95
CA LEU A 526 9.03 3.24 4.65
C LEU A 526 8.18 3.08 5.93
N GLY A 527 8.09 4.12 6.76
CA GLY A 527 6.98 4.34 7.72
C GLY A 527 6.59 3.23 8.71
N ASP A 528 7.35 2.16 8.89
CA ASP A 528 7.01 1.06 9.79
C ASP A 528 7.46 1.40 11.22
N GLU A 529 6.63 2.17 11.94
CA GLU A 529 6.87 2.54 13.36
C GLU A 529 6.99 1.30 14.27
N GLU A 530 6.47 0.13 13.86
CA GLU A 530 6.70 -1.13 14.55
C GLU A 530 8.19 -1.54 14.47
N THR A 531 8.81 -1.40 13.30
CA THR A 531 10.23 -1.71 13.08
C THR A 531 11.11 -0.86 13.99
N LYS A 532 10.73 0.40 14.22
CA LYS A 532 11.47 1.34 15.06
C LYS A 532 11.49 0.95 16.54
N TRP A 533 10.35 0.53 17.10
CA TRP A 533 10.25 0.18 18.52
C TRP A 533 10.69 -1.25 18.84
N TYR A 534 10.42 -2.21 17.95
CA TYR A 534 10.63 -3.63 18.22
C TYR A 534 11.95 -4.20 17.68
N ASN A 535 12.67 -3.49 16.81
CA ASN A 535 14.02 -3.88 16.40
C ASN A 535 15.09 -3.11 17.20
N ALA A 536 16.32 -3.64 17.20
CA ALA A 536 17.48 -2.95 17.75
C ALA A 536 17.94 -1.83 16.80
N THR A 537 17.07 -0.85 16.57
CA THR A 537 17.28 0.28 15.66
C THR A 537 18.12 1.41 16.29
N GLY A 538 18.25 1.41 17.62
CA GLY A 538 18.92 2.46 18.37
C GLY A 538 17.96 3.56 18.80
N ARG A 539 18.23 4.83 18.47
CA ARG A 539 17.38 5.96 18.89
C ARG A 539 16.04 5.92 18.15
N ALA A 540 14.97 5.64 18.90
CA ALA A 540 13.60 5.67 18.40
C ALA A 540 13.01 7.09 18.47
N LEU A 541 13.25 7.86 19.53
CA LEU A 541 12.71 9.21 19.64
C LEU A 541 13.81 10.25 19.71
N ARG A 542 13.55 11.43 19.12
CA ARG A 542 14.36 12.62 19.36
C ARG A 542 14.19 13.05 20.83
N LYS A 543 15.25 13.58 21.41
CA LYS A 543 15.21 14.08 22.79
C LYS A 543 14.20 15.24 22.88
N PRO A 544 13.15 15.14 23.71
CA PRO A 544 12.16 16.21 23.83
C PRO A 544 12.82 17.46 24.46
N GLN A 545 12.46 18.65 23.96
CA GLN A 545 12.97 19.93 24.48
C GLN A 545 12.18 20.45 25.71
N SER A 546 11.10 19.79 26.14
CA SER A 546 10.11 20.30 27.12
C SER A 546 9.67 19.27 28.18
N ASP A 547 8.85 19.70 29.15
CA ASP A 547 8.30 18.96 30.31
C ASP A 547 7.25 17.87 29.96
N TRP A 548 7.44 17.18 28.84
CA TRP A 548 6.60 16.06 28.42
C TRP A 548 6.53 14.91 29.42
N PRO A 549 7.62 14.49 30.10
CA PRO A 549 7.55 13.39 31.05
C PRO A 549 6.52 13.60 32.16
N ASP A 550 6.46 14.80 32.75
CA ASP A 550 5.47 15.13 33.79
C ASP A 550 4.04 15.09 33.26
N THR A 551 3.84 15.51 32.00
CA THR A 551 2.53 15.43 31.34
C THR A 551 2.12 13.97 31.10
N LEU A 552 3.05 13.11 30.70
CA LEU A 552 2.79 11.68 30.51
C LEU A 552 2.52 10.97 31.83
N VAL A 553 3.21 11.36 32.90
CA VAL A 553 2.92 10.88 34.28
C VAL A 553 1.49 11.26 34.67
N ALA A 554 1.06 12.51 34.45
CA ALA A 554 -0.31 12.93 34.72
C ALA A 554 -1.35 12.15 33.90
N CYS A 555 -1.01 11.75 32.68
CA CYS A 555 -1.89 11.02 31.77
C CYS A 555 -1.86 9.49 31.95
N LEU A 556 -1.05 8.97 32.88
CA LEU A 556 -0.78 7.54 33.01
C LEU A 556 -2.06 6.73 33.23
N GLY A 557 -2.30 5.76 32.33
CA GLY A 557 -3.51 4.91 32.37
C GLY A 557 -4.79 5.58 31.86
N LEU A 558 -4.75 6.86 31.49
CA LEU A 558 -5.89 7.62 30.97
C LEU A 558 -5.76 7.89 29.47
N ILE A 559 -4.59 8.36 29.03
CA ILE A 559 -4.27 8.65 27.62
C ILE A 559 -2.96 7.96 27.27
N CYS A 560 -2.95 7.20 26.18
CA CYS A 560 -1.76 6.56 25.64
C CYS A 560 -1.16 7.41 24.52
N PHE A 561 0.16 7.33 24.33
CA PHE A 561 0.91 8.13 23.36
C PHE A 561 1.80 7.23 22.50
N ASP A 562 2.25 7.73 21.36
CA ASP A 562 3.31 7.15 20.52
C ASP A 562 4.72 7.29 21.14
N ALA A 563 4.78 7.59 22.44
CA ALA A 563 5.97 7.57 23.28
C ALA A 563 5.62 7.00 24.67
N VAL A 564 6.61 6.44 25.37
CA VAL A 564 6.44 5.87 26.71
C VAL A 564 7.50 6.40 27.68
N LEU A 565 7.17 6.38 28.97
CA LEU A 565 8.12 6.68 30.04
C LEU A 565 9.20 5.58 30.13
N CYS A 566 10.42 6.00 30.42
CA CYS A 566 11.53 5.08 30.70
C CYS A 566 11.23 4.31 31.99
N ARG A 567 11.31 2.97 31.93
CA ARG A 567 11.12 2.08 33.09
C ARG A 567 12.44 1.60 33.69
N GLY A 568 13.52 2.35 33.47
CA GLY A 568 14.83 2.02 34.01
C GLY A 568 14.84 2.02 35.54
N PRO A 569 15.60 1.11 36.18
CA PRO A 569 15.74 1.09 37.64
C PRO A 569 16.10 2.46 38.22
N ARG A 570 16.91 3.27 37.50
CA ARG A 570 17.31 4.63 37.90
C ARG A 570 16.15 5.64 38.05
N HIS A 571 14.96 5.34 37.52
CA HIS A 571 13.75 6.16 37.72
C HIS A 571 12.86 5.67 38.85
N ASP A 572 13.25 4.58 39.54
CA ASP A 572 12.53 4.02 40.68
C ASP A 572 13.29 4.33 41.96
N ILE A 573 12.75 5.27 42.76
CA ILE A 573 13.36 5.71 44.01
C ILE A 573 13.56 4.56 45.01
N THR A 574 12.80 3.47 44.89
CA THR A 574 12.91 2.31 45.77
C THR A 574 14.07 1.37 45.40
N LYS A 575 14.58 1.46 44.17
CA LYS A 575 15.60 0.55 43.63
C LYS A 575 16.99 1.17 43.54
N VAL A 576 17.14 2.43 43.93
CA VAL A 576 18.34 3.23 43.68
C VAL A 576 18.77 3.92 44.97
N GLN A 577 20.08 4.06 45.20
CA GLN A 577 20.58 4.92 46.27
C GLN A 577 20.29 6.38 45.94
N SER A 578 19.94 7.22 46.92
CA SER A 578 19.38 8.58 46.72
C SER A 578 20.16 9.54 45.79
N ARG A 579 21.43 9.24 45.48
CA ARG A 579 22.29 10.04 44.59
C ARG A 579 22.24 9.66 43.10
N GLU A 580 21.65 8.52 42.74
CA GLU A 580 21.60 8.03 41.34
C GLU A 580 20.18 8.08 40.73
N PHE A 581 19.21 8.61 41.47
CA PHE A 581 17.82 8.75 41.02
C PHE A 581 17.70 9.77 39.88
N LEU A 582 16.97 9.40 38.83
CA LEU A 582 16.66 10.25 37.69
C LEU A 582 15.18 10.63 37.70
N GLN A 583 14.89 11.91 37.47
CA GLN A 583 13.52 12.38 37.25
C GLN A 583 12.85 11.62 36.09
N PRO A 584 11.52 11.47 36.09
CA PRO A 584 10.80 10.79 35.01
C PRO A 584 11.21 11.34 33.65
N THR A 585 11.51 10.45 32.70
CA THR A 585 11.91 10.84 31.34
C THR A 585 11.34 9.88 30.31
N LEU A 586 11.31 10.29 29.04
CA LEU A 586 10.83 9.44 27.95
C LEU A 586 11.90 8.40 27.56
N ALA A 587 11.44 7.21 27.18
CA ALA A 587 12.31 6.24 26.53
C ALA A 587 12.64 6.73 25.11
N THR A 588 13.92 6.96 24.84
CA THR A 588 14.41 7.45 23.54
C THR A 588 15.10 6.36 22.73
N VAL A 589 15.49 5.25 23.35
CA VAL A 589 16.25 4.16 22.75
C VAL A 589 15.46 2.86 22.81
N ALA A 590 15.32 2.23 21.64
CA ALA A 590 14.78 0.89 21.49
C ALA A 590 15.93 -0.13 21.44
N LEU A 591 15.96 -1.05 22.41
CA LEU A 591 17.06 -2.00 22.59
C LEU A 591 16.81 -3.35 21.89
N GLY A 592 15.64 -3.50 21.27
CA GLY A 592 15.24 -4.72 20.57
C GLY A 592 14.97 -5.91 21.50
N PRO A 593 14.75 -7.11 20.92
CA PRO A 593 14.25 -8.27 21.65
C PRO A 593 15.33 -9.10 22.36
N ALA A 594 16.61 -8.86 22.06
CA ALA A 594 17.73 -9.68 22.52
C ALA A 594 18.06 -9.52 24.01
N GLY A 595 17.61 -8.43 24.65
CA GLY A 595 17.95 -8.11 26.03
C GLY A 595 19.42 -7.74 26.23
N CYS A 596 19.87 -7.70 27.49
CA CYS A 596 21.25 -7.41 27.86
C CYS A 596 22.23 -8.41 27.22
N GLU A 597 23.40 -7.96 26.81
CA GLU A 597 24.41 -8.81 26.16
C GLU A 597 24.86 -9.99 27.03
N ILE A 598 24.84 -9.85 28.37
CA ILE A 598 25.30 -10.91 29.29
C ILE A 598 24.15 -11.84 29.68
N CYS A 599 23.05 -11.29 30.21
CA CYS A 599 21.96 -12.09 30.77
C CYS A 599 20.76 -12.27 29.85
N HIS A 600 20.79 -11.70 28.64
CA HIS A 600 19.73 -11.73 27.62
C HIS A 600 18.34 -11.31 28.14
N THR A 601 18.31 -10.52 29.21
CA THR A 601 17.09 -10.04 29.90
C THR A 601 17.23 -8.57 30.30
N CYS A 602 16.25 -8.03 31.03
CA CYS A 602 16.30 -6.69 31.64
C CYS A 602 15.70 -6.68 33.06
N PRO A 603 16.20 -5.85 34.00
CA PRO A 603 15.81 -5.90 35.42
C PRO A 603 14.32 -5.64 35.73
N GLU A 604 13.68 -4.83 34.90
CA GLU A 604 12.27 -4.44 34.95
C GLU A 604 11.33 -5.38 34.17
N GLY A 605 11.91 -6.39 33.50
CA GLY A 605 11.22 -7.30 32.60
C GLY A 605 10.83 -6.65 31.27
N PRO A 606 10.77 -7.41 30.15
CA PRO A 606 10.34 -6.88 28.87
C PRO A 606 8.84 -6.55 28.90
N THR A 607 8.44 -5.50 28.19
CA THR A 607 7.02 -5.23 27.92
C THR A 607 6.53 -6.23 26.87
N VAL A 608 5.39 -6.87 27.14
CA VAL A 608 4.75 -7.80 26.21
C VAL A 608 3.30 -7.38 26.01
N PHE A 609 2.91 -7.18 24.75
CA PHE A 609 1.56 -6.77 24.41
C PHE A 609 0.51 -7.76 24.95
N GLY A 610 -0.51 -7.24 25.64
CA GLY A 610 -1.58 -8.03 26.26
C GLY A 610 -1.25 -8.61 27.64
N CYS A 611 0.03 -8.65 28.04
CA CYS A 611 0.44 -9.07 29.38
C CYS A 611 0.83 -7.87 30.27
N SER A 612 1.46 -6.86 29.69
CA SER A 612 1.83 -5.61 30.37
C SER A 612 0.71 -4.57 30.34
N THR A 613 0.80 -3.53 31.17
CA THR A 613 -0.14 -2.40 31.15
C THR A 613 -0.09 -1.66 29.81
N ALA A 614 -1.23 -1.15 29.36
CA ALA A 614 -1.32 -0.40 28.10
C ALA A 614 -0.38 0.81 28.06
N SER A 615 -0.15 1.48 29.20
CA SER A 615 0.78 2.60 29.32
C SER A 615 2.26 2.25 29.07
N ALA A 616 2.62 0.97 29.12
CA ALA A 616 3.98 0.50 28.88
C ALA A 616 4.28 0.26 27.40
N SER A 617 3.28 0.28 26.52
CA SER A 617 3.42 0.07 25.08
C SER A 617 3.15 1.38 24.33
N PRO A 618 4.05 1.82 23.43
CA PRO A 618 3.77 2.98 22.59
C PRO A 618 2.62 2.68 21.63
N LEU A 619 1.90 3.71 21.22
CA LEU A 619 1.05 3.63 20.02
C LEU A 619 1.94 3.36 18.80
N LEU A 620 1.47 2.52 17.88
CA LEU A 620 2.17 2.10 16.68
C LEU A 620 1.47 2.71 15.46
N GLY A 621 2.26 3.20 14.52
CA GLY A 621 1.78 3.60 13.20
C GLY A 621 1.60 2.39 12.27
N PRO A 622 0.69 2.45 11.29
CA PRO A 622 -0.19 3.57 10.98
C PRO A 622 -1.40 3.66 11.93
N VAL A 623 -2.03 4.85 12.01
CA VAL A 623 -3.24 5.04 12.83
C VAL A 623 -4.32 4.02 12.43
N PRO A 624 -4.92 3.27 13.38
CA PRO A 624 -5.89 2.23 13.04
C PRO A 624 -7.15 2.78 12.36
N THR A 625 -7.52 2.20 11.21
CA THR A 625 -8.71 2.62 10.47
C THR A 625 -10.02 2.04 10.94
N HIS A 626 -10.05 0.73 11.23
CA HIS A 626 -11.31 0.02 11.50
C HIS A 626 -11.64 -0.08 13.00
N ALA A 627 -10.73 0.40 13.86
CA ALA A 627 -10.84 0.39 15.30
C ALA A 627 -10.40 1.73 15.90
N SER A 628 -11.04 2.13 16.98
CA SER A 628 -10.80 3.40 17.69
C SER A 628 -10.44 3.15 19.16
N ASN A 629 -9.90 1.97 19.45
CA ASN A 629 -9.48 1.57 20.79
C ASN A 629 -7.96 1.50 20.88
N VAL A 630 -7.44 1.74 22.09
CA VAL A 630 -6.00 1.75 22.38
C VAL A 630 -5.35 0.41 22.03
N ARG A 631 -6.03 -0.70 22.29
CA ARG A 631 -5.50 -2.05 22.01
C ARG A 631 -5.17 -2.24 20.53
N ALA A 632 -6.02 -1.77 19.63
CA ALA A 632 -5.77 -1.82 18.18
C ALA A 632 -4.62 -0.89 17.77
N ALA A 633 -4.46 0.24 18.44
CA ALA A 633 -3.40 1.21 18.21
C ALA A 633 -2.03 0.77 18.75
N GLN A 634 -1.97 -0.22 19.64
CA GLN A 634 -0.73 -0.75 20.23
C GLN A 634 -0.37 -2.14 19.72
N TYR A 635 -1.18 -2.72 18.82
CA TYR A 635 -1.05 -4.11 18.40
C TYR A 635 0.16 -4.26 17.45
N PRO A 636 1.18 -5.07 17.81
CA PRO A 636 2.30 -5.37 16.90
C PRO A 636 1.84 -6.33 15.79
N HIS A 637 2.10 -6.01 14.53
CA HIS A 637 1.72 -6.84 13.39
C HIS A 637 2.65 -8.05 13.20
N ARG A 638 3.91 -7.96 13.64
CA ARG A 638 4.90 -9.04 13.57
C ARG A 638 4.81 -9.95 14.80
N ARG A 639 4.90 -11.25 14.55
CA ARG A 639 5.01 -12.29 15.59
C ARG A 639 6.40 -12.90 15.57
N CYS A 640 6.81 -13.42 16.72
CA CYS A 640 8.01 -14.25 16.83
C CYS A 640 7.85 -15.55 16.03
N LYS A 641 8.97 -16.21 15.70
CA LYS A 641 8.98 -17.48 14.92
C LYS A 641 8.21 -18.61 15.61
N ASP A 642 8.07 -18.56 16.92
CA ASP A 642 7.32 -19.48 17.78
C ASP A 642 5.84 -19.11 17.94
N GLY A 643 5.38 -18.03 17.29
CA GLY A 643 4.01 -17.52 17.37
C GLY A 643 3.71 -16.61 18.56
N SER A 644 4.68 -16.35 19.44
CA SER A 644 4.53 -15.47 20.61
C SER A 644 4.51 -13.98 20.21
N MET A 645 4.01 -13.11 21.10
CA MET A 645 4.15 -11.66 20.94
C MET A 645 5.61 -11.23 21.12
N PRO A 646 6.08 -10.23 20.36
CA PRO A 646 7.44 -9.73 20.48
C PRO A 646 7.69 -9.03 21.83
N LYS A 647 8.92 -9.15 22.32
CA LYS A 647 9.38 -8.49 23.54
C LYS A 647 9.83 -7.07 23.23
N LEU A 648 9.38 -6.11 24.02
CA LEU A 648 9.70 -4.70 23.87
C LEU A 648 10.54 -4.22 25.07
N ILE A 649 11.76 -3.74 24.79
CA ILE A 649 12.70 -3.23 25.82
C ILE A 649 13.13 -1.81 25.44
N LEU A 650 12.75 -0.84 26.28
CA LEU A 650 12.87 0.59 26.01
C LEU A 650 13.54 1.33 27.17
N ARG A 651 14.41 2.28 26.83
CA ARG A 651 15.18 3.08 27.80
C ARG A 651 15.46 4.50 27.32
N CYS A 652 15.76 5.38 28.27
CA CYS A 652 16.32 6.70 27.98
C CYS A 652 17.86 6.63 27.89
N GLU A 653 18.46 7.61 27.24
CA GLU A 653 19.92 7.73 27.12
C GLU A 653 20.62 7.84 28.48
N ASP A 654 20.00 8.50 29.47
CA ASP A 654 20.61 8.69 30.79
C ASP A 654 20.68 7.38 31.59
N CYS A 655 19.69 6.49 31.42
CA CYS A 655 19.76 5.12 31.95
C CYS A 655 20.83 4.29 31.23
N LEU A 656 21.07 4.54 29.94
CA LEU A 656 22.01 3.76 29.12
C LEU A 656 23.43 4.33 29.06
N ARG A 657 23.68 5.46 29.74
CA ARG A 657 24.98 6.14 29.74
C ARG A 657 26.08 5.16 30.15
N GLY A 658 27.12 5.07 29.33
CA GLY A 658 28.26 4.16 29.53
C GLY A 658 27.95 2.66 29.33
N ARG A 659 26.74 2.30 28.87
CA ARG A 659 26.26 0.90 28.83
C ARG A 659 25.51 0.51 27.57
N TRP A 660 25.55 1.34 26.53
CA TRP A 660 24.94 1.06 25.24
C TRP A 660 25.83 1.54 24.11
N CYS A 661 26.00 0.70 23.08
CA CYS A 661 26.76 1.01 21.88
C CYS A 661 25.84 1.50 20.76
N GLU A 662 26.05 2.72 20.26
CA GLU A 662 25.25 3.30 19.16
C GLU A 662 25.48 2.59 17.81
N ARG A 663 26.62 1.91 17.62
CA ARG A 663 26.97 1.29 16.32
C ARG A 663 26.44 -0.14 16.15
N CYS A 664 26.46 -0.95 17.21
CA CYS A 664 25.98 -2.33 17.17
C CYS A 664 24.72 -2.57 18.02
N ASN A 665 24.20 -1.53 18.68
CA ASN A 665 23.01 -1.55 19.53
C ASN A 665 23.03 -2.55 20.69
N ARG A 666 24.19 -3.14 21.01
CA ARG A 666 24.39 -3.95 22.22
C ARG A 666 24.36 -3.07 23.47
N TRP A 667 23.83 -3.61 24.56
CA TRP A 667 23.72 -2.92 25.83
C TRP A 667 23.91 -3.85 27.02
N TRP A 668 24.22 -3.27 28.18
CA TRP A 668 24.47 -3.97 29.43
C TRP A 668 23.58 -3.42 30.54
N CYS A 669 22.89 -4.30 31.27
CA CYS A 669 22.02 -3.89 32.37
C CYS A 669 22.78 -3.63 33.67
N GLU A 670 22.13 -2.92 34.60
CA GLU A 670 22.62 -2.57 35.94
C GLU A 670 23.15 -3.78 36.71
N ASN A 671 22.44 -4.90 36.65
CA ASN A 671 22.79 -6.10 37.41
C ASN A 671 24.01 -6.83 36.84
N CYS A 672 24.32 -6.62 35.56
CA CYS A 672 25.38 -7.32 34.84
C CYS A 672 26.63 -6.47 34.63
N TYR A 673 26.50 -5.15 34.80
CA TYR A 673 27.60 -4.21 34.67
C TYR A 673 27.30 -2.95 35.49
N GLU A 674 28.08 -2.80 36.56
CA GLU A 674 28.18 -1.56 37.31
C GLU A 674 29.19 -0.67 36.59
N GLU A 675 28.77 0.55 36.27
CA GLU A 675 29.68 1.52 35.67
C GLU A 675 30.82 1.77 36.67
N PRO A 676 32.11 1.61 36.28
CA PRO A 676 33.19 1.96 37.19
C PRO A 676 33.01 3.42 37.60
N VAL A 677 33.15 3.70 38.90
CA VAL A 677 33.01 5.04 39.52
C VAL A 677 34.15 5.95 39.05
N SER A 678 34.21 6.17 37.75
CA SER A 678 35.13 7.03 37.06
C SER A 678 34.48 8.39 37.01
N ARG A 679 35.23 9.43 37.40
CA ARG A 679 34.82 10.84 37.43
C ARG A 679 34.31 11.42 36.09
N ALA A 680 34.04 10.59 35.09
CA ALA A 680 33.47 10.91 33.79
C ALA A 680 32.05 11.52 33.87
N HIS A 681 31.27 11.21 34.91
CA HIS A 681 29.92 11.78 35.09
C HIS A 681 29.93 13.32 35.32
N LEU A 682 31.09 13.91 35.61
CA LEU A 682 31.30 15.35 35.86
C LEU A 682 32.02 16.07 34.72
N ARG A 683 32.42 15.37 33.65
CA ARG A 683 33.27 15.96 32.61
C ARG A 683 32.46 16.60 31.48
N THR A 684 32.68 17.89 31.25
CA THR A 684 32.16 18.64 30.09
C THR A 684 32.74 18.10 28.78
N GLU A 685 32.13 18.40 27.64
CA GLU A 685 32.62 17.94 26.31
C GLU A 685 34.10 18.27 26.08
N LEU A 686 34.58 19.41 26.56
CA LEU A 686 36.00 19.80 26.55
C LEU A 686 36.92 18.84 27.32
N GLN A 687 36.49 18.38 28.49
CA GLN A 687 37.27 17.44 29.31
C GLN A 687 37.23 16.00 28.76
N GLN A 688 36.31 15.70 27.83
CA GLN A 688 36.31 14.45 27.07
C GLN A 688 37.28 14.51 25.89
N ILE A 689 37.48 15.70 25.30
CA ILE A 689 38.49 15.93 24.26
C ILE A 689 39.90 15.85 24.85
N GLU A 690 40.15 16.47 26.01
CA GLU A 690 41.44 16.37 26.72
C GLU A 690 41.77 14.93 27.12
N ALA A 691 40.78 14.15 27.56
CA ALA A 691 40.97 12.73 27.88
C ALA A 691 41.28 11.87 26.64
N ARG A 692 40.78 12.26 25.46
CA ARG A 692 41.13 11.65 24.17
C ARG A 692 42.57 11.95 23.78
N GLU A 693 43.04 13.17 24.00
CA GLU A 693 44.42 13.58 23.75
C GLU A 693 45.41 12.89 24.70
N ASP A 694 45.05 12.75 25.98
CA ASP A 694 45.88 12.03 26.97
C ASP A 694 45.96 10.52 26.67
N MET A 695 44.86 9.92 26.20
CA MET A 695 44.84 8.52 25.74
C MET A 695 45.69 8.30 24.48
N GLN A 696 45.77 9.28 23.58
CA GLN A 696 46.66 9.23 22.41
C GLN A 696 48.14 9.42 22.77
N ARG A 697 48.46 10.21 23.80
CA ARG A 697 49.86 10.47 24.20
C ARG A 697 50.51 9.35 25.00
N ASN A 698 49.77 8.67 25.87
CA ASN A 698 50.40 7.78 26.87
C ASN A 698 50.33 6.28 26.54
N GLY A 699 49.64 5.88 25.46
CA GLY A 699 49.42 4.46 25.16
C GLY A 699 48.57 3.75 26.23
N TRP A 700 47.99 2.61 25.88
CA TRP A 700 47.12 1.84 26.79
C TRP A 700 47.95 1.13 27.86
N ASN A 701 48.39 1.86 28.88
CA ASN A 701 48.90 1.25 30.10
C ASN A 701 48.44 2.05 31.32
N GLY A 702 47.48 1.46 32.05
CA GLY A 702 47.24 1.78 33.45
C GLY A 702 45.99 2.60 33.75
N THR A 703 44.83 1.96 33.77
CA THR A 703 43.85 2.22 34.83
C THR A 703 43.89 1.06 35.83
N ALA A 704 43.91 1.39 37.12
CA ALA A 704 43.94 0.50 38.29
C ALA A 704 42.92 -0.68 38.19
N PRO A 705 43.04 -1.78 38.98
CA PRO A 705 42.21 -2.97 38.83
C PRO A 705 40.76 -2.67 39.20
N GLY A 706 40.01 -2.23 38.21
CA GLY A 706 38.60 -1.86 38.26
C GLY A 706 37.98 -2.30 36.94
N GLN A 707 36.71 -2.70 36.99
CA GLN A 707 36.00 -3.41 35.92
C GLN A 707 36.30 -2.88 34.50
N PRO A 708 36.45 -3.77 33.50
CA PRO A 708 36.78 -3.36 32.13
C PRO A 708 35.69 -2.46 31.55
N VAL A 709 36.09 -1.28 31.06
CA VAL A 709 35.18 -0.34 30.39
C VAL A 709 34.59 -1.01 29.14
N LYS A 710 33.28 -1.24 29.13
CA LYS A 710 32.61 -1.92 28.00
C LYS A 710 32.20 -0.99 26.87
N VAL A 711 31.89 0.25 27.20
CA VAL A 711 31.49 1.28 26.23
C VAL A 711 32.29 2.55 26.48
N TYR A 712 32.95 3.04 25.44
CA TYR A 712 33.69 4.30 25.44
C TYR A 712 33.26 5.14 24.24
N SER A 713 33.02 6.44 24.45
CA SER A 713 32.48 7.34 23.42
C SER A 713 31.27 6.76 22.67
N LYS A 714 30.36 6.09 23.41
CA LYS A 714 29.16 5.40 22.90
C LYS A 714 29.41 4.24 21.93
N LEU A 715 30.63 3.71 21.89
CA LEU A 715 30.99 2.53 21.12
C LEU A 715 31.46 1.41 22.04
N CYS A 716 31.08 0.17 21.73
CA CYS A 716 31.61 -0.96 22.48
C CYS A 716 33.10 -1.13 22.16
N VAL A 717 33.89 -1.30 23.22
CA VAL A 717 35.36 -1.37 23.13
C VAL A 717 35.80 -2.60 22.33
N GLU A 718 35.17 -3.75 22.57
CA GLU A 718 35.58 -5.05 22.01
C GLU A 718 35.42 -5.17 20.49
N HIS A 719 34.48 -4.45 19.87
CA HIS A 719 34.15 -4.63 18.46
C HIS A 719 34.14 -3.32 17.68
N CYS A 720 33.43 -2.31 18.17
CA CYS A 720 33.17 -1.11 17.38
C CYS A 720 34.31 -0.09 17.46
N LEU A 721 34.87 0.12 18.64
CA LEU A 721 35.96 1.08 18.85
C LEU A 721 37.25 0.63 18.15
N VAL A 722 37.63 -0.65 18.29
CA VAL A 722 38.79 -1.24 17.62
C VAL A 722 38.67 -1.10 16.10
N SER A 723 37.49 -1.37 15.53
CA SER A 723 37.30 -1.22 14.09
C SER A 723 37.39 0.22 13.60
N GLU A 724 36.98 1.21 14.41
CA GLU A 724 37.07 2.63 14.06
C GLU A 724 38.52 3.12 14.08
N MET A 725 39.28 2.73 15.12
CA MET A 725 40.71 3.03 15.24
C MET A 725 41.52 2.39 14.10
N MET A 726 41.15 1.19 13.65
CA MET A 726 41.81 0.51 12.52
C MET A 726 41.38 1.07 11.15
N SER A 727 40.16 1.60 11.01
CA SER A 727 39.69 2.20 9.75
C SER A 727 40.29 3.57 9.43
N GLY A 728 40.83 4.29 10.43
CA GLY A 728 41.63 5.49 10.23
C GLY A 728 43.06 5.20 9.73
N ALA A 729 43.50 3.94 9.76
CA ALA A 729 44.85 3.51 9.43
C ALA A 729 45.02 2.99 7.99
N GLY A 730 44.32 3.57 7.02
CA GLY A 730 44.36 3.13 5.62
C GLY A 730 44.40 4.27 4.60
N SER A 731 45.61 4.55 4.10
CA SER A 731 45.98 5.29 2.86
C SER A 731 46.72 6.62 3.04
N ASN A 732 47.78 6.65 3.85
CA ASN A 732 49.08 7.22 3.48
C ASN A 732 50.10 6.84 4.56
N GLY A 733 51.31 6.49 4.12
CA GLY A 733 52.37 5.98 4.97
C GLY A 733 52.84 6.92 6.08
N MET A 734 53.66 6.33 6.96
CA MET A 734 54.23 6.86 8.20
C MET A 734 53.21 7.06 9.32
N TRP A 735 53.27 6.22 10.36
CA TRP A 735 53.79 6.57 11.70
C TRP A 735 54.20 5.26 12.39
N GLY A 736 55.41 5.26 12.96
CA GLY A 736 55.90 4.24 13.89
C GLY A 736 55.70 4.66 15.33
#